data_AF-A2VBB6-F1
#
_entry.id   AF-A2VBB6-F1
#
_cell.length_a   1.000
_cell.length_b   1.000
_cell.length_c   1.000
_cell.angle_alpha   90.00
_cell.angle_beta   90.00
_cell.angle_gamma   90.00
#
_symmetry.space_group_name_H-M   'P 1'
#
loop_
_entity.id
_entity.type
_entity.pdbx_description
1 polymer ?
#
loop_
_entity_poly.entity_id
_entity_poly.type
_entity_poly.pdbx_seq_one_letter_code
_entity_poly.pdbx_strand_id
1 'polypeptide(L)'
;GGSGGGVGDGIDAGGGSGGGGDPPLPPPSVTPLLPPPAPPLSSASSPLSGEDHPPLSFGIPSAAAVLPPPADQLHRYQVCPPTNHYTPPVAPGQLEALSNEELSSSELVFSKEFAELSFNSRVLALALDDKLPLLERFKFCCIVSANLDEHFAKRLGNIPRDDSDDEDGDGSTPAPAVSSAASSGSANSLSKATAALRLRRQIRPRSQFEADLADAVRSIVNVQHEVLTETLLPALRGHGIELIPYEALTPAQGASMTAYFRRSLFPLLTPMSVDQTHPFPLLQSHGIYLLVVLLNPESGVTRRVYFRVPAVKPRLLPVTPLQFLPVEQLVVAHLPLVCEGMTILRWYAFRVTRNTKLVVDDTLFGESDNLLDYVWEEVHRRRSAPATRLEVTSTMPMADVARLAAELALDATDVYTLPGPLLGLADCMSIAFAPVPHLQHPPHEPVTPPRFRGLEDKLQSDPGRIFSVIRKGDVLVQYPAHSFTGSALLFLRAAARDPRVRVIKQVLYRGGSHSPLVASLIRAAKSGKEVTVLVELKASFDEVQNSEYARRLQRAGCNVSYGLVGLKTHCKTMVVVREEEAGGLRAYVNVATGNFNPTTAKLYTDMALFTCAPAIAADVLDLFNALTGYSRKRNYRRLLVAPVSMLDRVVAMIAAEAAHARAGRPARIIAQINGLTEPEIIRHLYAASQAGVIIDLIIRGPCRLRPGLPGRSENIRVFSWVGRFLQHRRVFYFSAGGSDLYFISSADWRSRNLNDRIEVATPVDDPRIKRKLRKSLNFFLNDRLHTWQLASDGRYYMPRAPLTTVGPPAVDEASSATAATLAGFARPPLRFEQPPPSLGGGSSYAPPVDAFAEFDEGEEDDDDDYDELAAVEGGIWRVPAAVPGRAAVADYVRNNSAPERDAFAISGGDTSS
;
A
#
# COMPACT_ATOMS: atom_id res chain seq x y z
N GLY A 1 -9.67 -47.91 -37.93
CA GLY A 1 -9.10 -48.65 -39.07
C GLY A 1 -7.68 -48.17 -39.27
N GLY A 2 -6.72 -49.09 -39.34
CA GLY A 2 -5.27 -48.84 -39.47
C GLY A 2 -4.89 -48.14 -40.78
N SER A 3 -3.74 -47.46 -40.86
CA SER A 3 -2.35 -47.96 -40.93
C SER A 3 -1.89 -48.29 -42.35
N GLY A 4 -0.68 -47.82 -42.69
CA GLY A 4 0.12 -48.22 -43.88
C GLY A 4 0.17 -47.11 -44.92
N GLY A 5 1.31 -46.57 -45.38
CA GLY A 5 2.67 -47.15 -45.49
C GLY A 5 2.94 -47.46 -46.97
N GLY A 6 4.03 -46.94 -47.54
CA GLY A 6 4.46 -47.34 -48.89
C GLY A 6 5.36 -46.35 -49.62
N VAL A 7 6.66 -46.65 -49.59
CA VAL A 7 7.77 -46.09 -50.38
C VAL A 7 7.73 -46.66 -51.81
N GLY A 8 8.29 -45.94 -52.80
CA GLY A 8 8.57 -46.49 -54.13
C GLY A 8 9.45 -45.57 -54.99
N ASP A 9 10.68 -46.04 -55.24
CA ASP A 9 11.76 -45.47 -56.06
C ASP A 9 11.41 -45.20 -57.53
N GLY A 10 12.24 -44.39 -58.19
CA GLY A 10 12.28 -44.25 -59.65
C GLY A 10 13.39 -43.33 -60.16
N ILE A 11 14.58 -43.90 -60.32
CA ILE A 11 15.79 -43.33 -60.96
C ILE A 11 15.58 -43.26 -62.48
N ASP A 12 16.04 -42.20 -63.15
CA ASP A 12 16.69 -42.36 -64.47
C ASP A 12 17.67 -41.23 -64.81
N ALA A 13 18.65 -41.59 -65.64
CA ALA A 13 19.98 -40.99 -65.78
C ALA A 13 20.23 -40.32 -67.15
N GLY A 14 21.36 -39.61 -67.22
CA GLY A 14 22.08 -39.24 -68.47
C GLY A 14 22.32 -37.73 -68.60
N GLY A 15 23.53 -37.17 -68.79
CA GLY A 15 24.84 -37.72 -69.13
C GLY A 15 25.41 -37.06 -70.40
N GLY A 16 26.55 -36.35 -70.29
CA GLY A 16 27.45 -35.89 -71.40
C GLY A 16 27.75 -34.38 -71.38
N SER A 17 28.90 -33.87 -70.92
CA SER A 17 30.27 -33.80 -71.51
C SER A 17 30.39 -32.85 -72.73
N GLY A 18 31.37 -31.95 -72.90
CA GLY A 18 32.55 -31.54 -72.11
C GLY A 18 33.42 -30.49 -72.86
N GLY A 19 34.48 -30.01 -72.18
CA GLY A 19 35.71 -29.35 -72.70
C GLY A 19 35.61 -27.87 -73.16
N GLY A 20 36.56 -26.96 -72.90
CA GLY A 20 37.86 -26.95 -72.21
C GLY A 20 38.58 -25.60 -72.45
N GLY A 21 39.59 -25.26 -71.63
CA GLY A 21 40.57 -24.18 -71.91
C GLY A 21 41.08 -23.40 -70.68
N ASP A 22 42.32 -23.66 -70.29
CA ASP A 22 43.20 -22.99 -69.30
C ASP A 22 44.47 -22.48 -70.04
N PRO A 23 45.51 -21.83 -69.45
CA PRO A 23 45.67 -20.79 -68.39
C PRO A 23 46.67 -19.67 -68.90
N PRO A 24 47.43 -18.84 -68.09
CA PRO A 24 48.59 -19.29 -67.27
C PRO A 24 48.97 -18.48 -65.98
N LEU A 25 49.73 -19.13 -65.08
CA LEU A 25 50.58 -18.57 -63.98
C LEU A 25 51.99 -18.22 -64.51
N PRO A 26 52.90 -17.51 -63.77
CA PRO A 26 53.98 -18.17 -62.98
C PRO A 26 54.64 -17.29 -61.84
N PRO A 27 55.87 -17.53 -61.29
CA PRO A 27 56.33 -18.57 -60.32
C PRO A 27 57.20 -17.95 -59.15
N PRO A 28 58.16 -18.64 -58.47
CA PRO A 28 58.00 -19.60 -57.38
C PRO A 28 58.84 -19.28 -56.11
N SER A 29 58.70 -20.15 -55.11
CA SER A 29 59.46 -20.28 -53.87
C SER A 29 60.88 -20.84 -54.04
N VAL A 30 61.77 -20.59 -53.05
CA VAL A 30 62.96 -21.39 -52.75
C VAL A 30 63.04 -21.65 -51.24
N THR A 31 63.11 -22.93 -50.88
CA THR A 31 63.40 -23.47 -49.53
C THR A 31 64.90 -23.76 -49.41
N PRO A 32 65.47 -23.83 -48.19
CA PRO A 32 65.96 -25.12 -47.71
C PRO A 32 65.75 -25.41 -46.21
N LEU A 33 65.85 -26.69 -45.85
CA LEU A 33 65.51 -27.35 -44.58
C LEU A 33 66.53 -27.17 -43.41
N LEU A 34 65.96 -27.09 -42.19
CA LEU A 34 66.31 -27.67 -40.84
C LEU A 34 67.69 -27.37 -40.19
N PRO A 35 67.83 -27.32 -38.82
CA PRO A 35 67.23 -28.20 -37.78
C PRO A 35 66.66 -27.46 -36.51
N PRO A 36 66.13 -28.14 -35.47
CA PRO A 36 65.07 -27.62 -34.59
C PRO A 36 65.59 -26.91 -33.33
N PRO A 37 64.75 -26.09 -32.68
CA PRO A 37 64.74 -26.09 -31.21
C PRO A 37 63.36 -25.99 -30.55
N ALA A 38 63.36 -26.45 -29.30
CA ALA A 38 62.29 -26.51 -28.32
C ALA A 38 61.62 -25.15 -28.00
N PRO A 39 60.40 -25.14 -27.42
CA PRO A 39 59.53 -23.97 -27.42
C PRO A 39 59.92 -22.96 -26.33
N PRO A 40 59.94 -21.64 -26.63
CA PRO A 40 60.06 -20.64 -25.59
C PRO A 40 58.73 -19.97 -25.24
N LEU A 41 58.68 -19.64 -23.96
CA LEU A 41 57.67 -18.91 -23.19
C LEU A 41 57.29 -17.55 -23.79
N SER A 42 56.00 -17.25 -23.77
CA SER A 42 55.42 -15.98 -24.20
C SER A 42 55.64 -14.86 -23.18
N SER A 43 56.17 -13.73 -23.62
CA SER A 43 56.22 -12.45 -22.89
C SER A 43 55.42 -11.35 -23.61
N ALA A 44 54.98 -10.38 -22.83
CA ALA A 44 53.84 -9.50 -23.03
C ALA A 44 54.07 -8.27 -23.93
N SER A 45 53.01 -7.81 -24.59
CA SER A 45 52.70 -6.39 -24.80
C SER A 45 51.21 -6.20 -25.15
N SER A 46 50.53 -5.33 -24.41
CA SER A 46 49.09 -4.99 -24.50
C SER A 46 48.70 -4.26 -25.79
N PRO A 47 47.40 -4.32 -26.14
CA PRO A 47 46.66 -3.09 -26.42
C PRO A 47 45.36 -2.97 -25.63
N LEU A 48 44.95 -1.72 -25.44
CA LEU A 48 43.77 -1.24 -24.72
C LEU A 48 42.43 -1.62 -25.38
N SER A 49 41.38 -1.57 -24.57
CA SER A 49 39.94 -1.48 -24.87
C SER A 49 39.18 -2.79 -25.14
N GLY A 50 38.39 -3.17 -24.13
CA GLY A 50 37.46 -4.29 -24.14
C GLY A 50 37.20 -4.71 -22.70
N GLU A 51 36.40 -3.94 -21.96
CA GLU A 51 35.84 -4.43 -20.69
C GLU A 51 34.87 -5.57 -21.01
N ASP A 52 35.41 -6.79 -21.14
CA ASP A 52 34.65 -8.02 -21.01
C ASP A 52 34.19 -8.12 -19.55
N HIS A 53 33.04 -7.50 -19.25
CA HIS A 53 32.32 -7.80 -18.03
C HIS A 53 31.88 -9.28 -18.08
N PRO A 54 32.21 -10.10 -17.07
CA PRO A 54 31.67 -11.46 -16.99
C PRO A 54 30.13 -11.41 -16.98
N PRO A 55 29.42 -12.45 -17.47
CA PRO A 55 27.97 -12.46 -17.48
C PRO A 55 27.45 -12.25 -16.06
N LEU A 56 26.84 -11.08 -15.83
CA LEU A 56 26.34 -10.62 -14.54
C LEU A 56 25.06 -11.39 -14.17
N SER A 57 25.13 -12.70 -13.93
CA SER A 57 24.01 -13.49 -13.43
C SER A 57 23.76 -13.18 -11.95
N PHE A 58 22.53 -13.38 -11.48
CA PHE A 58 22.33 -13.48 -10.03
C PHE A 58 23.06 -14.75 -9.57
N GLY A 59 24.23 -14.61 -8.95
CA GLY A 59 25.00 -15.75 -8.45
C GLY A 59 24.10 -16.71 -7.67
N ILE A 60 24.17 -18.01 -7.98
CA ILE A 60 23.34 -19.04 -7.36
C ILE A 60 23.84 -19.21 -5.91
N PRO A 61 23.06 -18.78 -4.89
CA PRO A 61 23.45 -19.08 -3.51
C PRO A 61 23.30 -20.58 -3.26
N SER A 62 24.17 -21.15 -2.42
CA SER A 62 23.94 -22.51 -1.90
C SER A 62 22.61 -22.54 -1.16
N ALA A 63 21.72 -23.47 -1.53
CA ALA A 63 20.43 -23.67 -0.89
C ALA A 63 20.64 -24.29 0.50
N ALA A 64 20.98 -23.46 1.48
CA ALA A 64 20.85 -23.86 2.87
C ALA A 64 19.36 -23.81 3.24
N ALA A 65 18.84 -24.89 3.83
CA ALA A 65 17.49 -24.92 4.36
C ALA A 65 17.26 -23.71 5.28
N VAL A 66 16.17 -22.98 5.08
CA VAL A 66 15.74 -21.90 5.98
C VAL A 66 15.18 -22.56 7.24
N LEU A 67 16.08 -23.00 8.11
CA LEU A 67 15.72 -23.54 9.42
C LEU A 67 15.06 -22.43 10.26
N PRO A 68 14.09 -22.77 11.12
CA PRO A 68 13.58 -21.81 12.09
C PRO A 68 14.76 -21.26 12.89
N PRO A 69 14.84 -19.93 13.06
CA PRO A 69 15.95 -19.33 13.77
C PRO A 69 15.95 -19.80 15.23
N PRO A 70 17.11 -19.85 15.91
CA PRO A 70 17.16 -20.19 17.32
C PRO A 70 16.25 -19.25 18.14
N ALA A 71 15.68 -19.77 19.24
CA ALA A 71 14.63 -19.10 20.00
C ALA A 71 15.01 -17.67 20.44
N ASP A 72 16.30 -17.42 20.72
CA ASP A 72 16.85 -16.11 21.08
C ASP A 72 16.66 -15.03 20.00
N GLN A 73 16.46 -15.40 18.74
CA GLN A 73 16.15 -14.47 17.64
C GLN A 73 14.66 -14.20 17.48
N LEU A 74 13.80 -15.11 17.96
CA LEU A 74 12.35 -14.99 17.87
C LEU A 74 11.81 -14.06 18.95
N HIS A 75 12.36 -14.11 20.16
CA HIS A 75 11.85 -13.39 21.33
C HIS A 75 11.72 -11.86 21.14
N ARG A 76 12.59 -11.21 20.36
CA ARG A 76 12.52 -9.75 20.16
C ARG A 76 11.30 -9.29 19.35
N TYR A 77 10.72 -10.17 18.53
CA TYR A 77 9.70 -9.80 17.54
C TYR A 77 8.51 -10.77 17.50
N GLN A 78 8.39 -11.65 18.49
CA GLN A 78 7.29 -12.61 18.59
C GLN A 78 6.01 -11.92 19.08
N VAL A 79 5.33 -11.25 18.15
CA VAL A 79 4.07 -10.53 18.39
C VAL A 79 2.84 -11.42 18.17
N CYS A 80 3.00 -12.59 17.52
CA CYS A 80 1.95 -13.60 17.40
C CYS A 80 2.45 -15.00 17.81
N PRO A 81 1.58 -15.86 18.36
CA PRO A 81 1.89 -17.27 18.54
C PRO A 81 2.21 -17.94 17.20
N PRO A 82 3.11 -18.94 17.18
CA PRO A 82 3.36 -19.72 15.96
C PRO A 82 2.06 -20.34 15.46
N THR A 83 1.90 -20.42 14.14
CA THR A 83 0.92 -21.34 13.56
C THR A 83 1.47 -22.74 13.76
N ASN A 84 1.14 -23.37 14.90
CA ASN A 84 1.59 -24.72 15.24
C ASN A 84 0.89 -25.75 14.36
N HIS A 85 1.35 -25.89 13.11
CA HIS A 85 0.98 -27.00 12.26
C HIS A 85 2.24 -27.53 11.59
N TYR A 86 2.93 -28.43 12.28
CA TYR A 86 4.00 -29.22 11.68
C TYR A 86 3.35 -30.30 10.82
N THR A 87 3.53 -30.23 9.51
CA THR A 87 3.01 -31.27 8.61
C THR A 87 4.00 -32.44 8.57
N PRO A 88 3.55 -33.70 8.69
CA PRO A 88 4.39 -34.85 8.41
C PRO A 88 4.89 -34.85 6.95
N PRO A 89 6.01 -35.53 6.65
CA PRO A 89 6.47 -35.69 5.27
C PRO A 89 5.39 -36.40 4.44
N VAL A 90 5.04 -35.81 3.29
CA VAL A 90 4.13 -36.39 2.29
C VAL A 90 5.01 -37.02 1.22
N ALA A 91 4.60 -38.17 0.67
CA ALA A 91 5.38 -38.88 -0.33
C ALA A 91 5.56 -38.04 -1.62
N PRO A 92 6.67 -38.23 -2.36
CA PRO A 92 6.90 -37.56 -3.65
C PRO A 92 5.73 -37.79 -4.63
N GLY A 93 5.29 -36.74 -5.34
CA GLY A 93 4.21 -36.79 -6.34
C GLY A 93 2.78 -36.51 -5.84
N GLN A 94 2.50 -36.60 -4.53
CA GLN A 94 1.14 -36.31 -4.02
C GLN A 94 0.75 -34.82 -4.11
N LEU A 95 1.71 -33.90 -4.17
CA LEU A 95 1.42 -32.46 -4.25
C LEU A 95 0.84 -32.02 -5.61
N GLU A 96 1.23 -32.73 -6.68
CA GLU A 96 0.75 -32.47 -8.04
C GLU A 96 -0.68 -32.99 -8.24
N ALA A 97 -1.10 -33.94 -7.38
CA ALA A 97 -2.45 -34.51 -7.36
C ALA A 97 -3.45 -33.69 -6.53
N LEU A 98 -2.99 -32.76 -5.68
CA LEU A 98 -3.90 -31.92 -4.88
C LEU A 98 -4.60 -30.89 -5.78
N SER A 99 -5.91 -30.78 -5.64
CA SER A 99 -6.68 -29.67 -6.19
C SER A 99 -6.31 -28.35 -5.51
N ASN A 100 -6.70 -27.22 -6.13
CA ASN A 100 -6.47 -25.90 -5.54
C ASN A 100 -7.23 -25.72 -4.21
N GLU A 101 -8.41 -26.34 -4.09
CA GLU A 101 -9.23 -26.39 -2.88
C GLU A 101 -8.56 -27.22 -1.78
N GLU A 102 -8.07 -28.42 -2.10
CA GLU A 102 -7.36 -29.30 -1.16
C GLU A 102 -6.07 -28.66 -0.66
N LEU A 103 -5.28 -28.06 -1.55
CA LEU A 103 -4.08 -27.34 -1.14
C LEU A 103 -4.44 -26.18 -0.23
N SER A 104 -5.52 -25.44 -0.54
CA SER A 104 -5.95 -24.28 0.23
C SER A 104 -6.44 -24.61 1.63
N SER A 105 -6.95 -25.82 1.88
CA SER A 105 -7.39 -26.27 3.20
C SER A 105 -6.32 -27.08 3.95
N SER A 106 -5.22 -27.44 3.28
CA SER A 106 -4.13 -28.22 3.86
C SER A 106 -3.17 -27.42 4.76
N GLU A 107 -2.43 -28.12 5.61
CA GLU A 107 -1.33 -27.56 6.43
C GLU A 107 -0.07 -27.18 5.63
N LEU A 108 -0.07 -27.42 4.31
CA LEU A 108 1.04 -27.10 3.41
C LEU A 108 1.13 -25.60 3.07
N VAL A 109 0.10 -24.85 3.45
CA VAL A 109 0.03 -23.41 3.28
C VAL A 109 -0.44 -22.77 4.59
N PHE A 110 0.01 -21.56 4.84
CA PHE A 110 -0.54 -20.76 5.93
C PHE A 110 -1.97 -20.33 5.61
N SER A 111 -2.79 -20.19 6.64
CA SER A 111 -4.09 -19.55 6.50
C SER A 111 -3.91 -18.10 6.05
N LYS A 112 -4.91 -17.59 5.34
CA LYS A 112 -4.87 -16.21 4.85
C LYS A 112 -4.90 -15.23 6.02
N GLU A 113 -5.69 -15.52 7.04
CA GLU A 113 -5.91 -14.68 8.22
C GLU A 113 -4.61 -14.55 9.03
N PHE A 114 -3.90 -15.65 9.29
CA PHE A 114 -2.61 -15.61 9.98
C PHE A 114 -1.54 -14.92 9.14
N ALA A 115 -1.53 -15.13 7.82
CA ALA A 115 -0.61 -14.41 6.94
C ALA A 115 -0.82 -12.87 6.97
N GLU A 116 -2.07 -12.41 7.10
CA GLU A 116 -2.40 -11.00 7.31
C GLU A 116 -1.97 -10.49 8.70
N LEU A 117 -2.18 -11.27 9.76
CA LEU A 117 -1.72 -10.91 11.11
C LEU A 117 -0.19 -10.86 11.21
N SER A 118 0.53 -11.80 10.61
CA SER A 118 2.01 -11.79 10.56
C SER A 118 2.56 -10.56 9.82
N PHE A 119 1.82 -9.98 8.88
CA PHE A 119 2.14 -8.67 8.34
C PHE A 119 1.97 -7.56 9.38
N ASN A 120 0.84 -7.51 10.08
CA ASN A 120 0.60 -6.52 11.14
C ASN A 120 1.62 -6.58 12.27
N SER A 121 2.04 -7.78 12.67
CA SER A 121 3.10 -8.01 13.65
C SER A 121 4.43 -7.36 13.27
N ARG A 122 4.81 -7.42 11.99
CA ARG A 122 6.02 -6.73 11.48
C ARG A 122 5.86 -5.22 11.43
N VAL A 123 4.64 -4.71 11.23
CA VAL A 123 4.38 -3.26 11.35
C VAL A 123 4.47 -2.82 12.82
N LEU A 124 3.93 -3.62 13.75
CA LEU A 124 4.01 -3.34 15.19
C LEU A 124 5.46 -3.37 15.68
N ALA A 125 6.29 -4.26 15.14
CA ALA A 125 7.72 -4.29 15.42
C ALA A 125 8.42 -2.94 15.14
N LEU A 126 7.92 -2.12 14.20
CA LEU A 126 8.44 -0.77 13.97
C LEU A 126 7.99 0.25 15.04
N ALA A 127 6.85 0.04 15.69
CA ALA A 127 6.48 0.85 16.86
C ALA A 127 7.37 0.52 18.08
N LEU A 128 7.83 -0.72 18.16
CA LEU A 128 8.72 -1.23 19.21
C LEU A 128 10.20 -0.88 18.97
N ASP A 129 10.60 -0.53 17.75
CA ASP A 129 12.00 -0.24 17.41
C ASP A 129 12.44 1.13 17.95
N ASP A 130 13.34 1.12 18.92
CA ASP A 130 13.91 2.30 19.59
C ASP A 130 14.86 3.12 18.69
N LYS A 131 15.29 2.56 17.56
CA LYS A 131 16.11 3.28 16.57
C LYS A 131 15.31 4.23 15.70
N LEU A 132 13.98 4.07 15.66
CA LEU A 132 13.12 4.94 14.88
C LEU A 132 12.75 6.20 15.66
N PRO A 133 12.62 7.35 14.98
CA PRO A 133 12.15 8.58 15.62
C PRO A 133 10.79 8.37 16.31
N LEU A 134 10.59 9.01 17.47
CA LEU A 134 9.46 8.74 18.35
C LEU A 134 8.10 8.92 17.68
N LEU A 135 7.91 9.96 16.86
CA LEU A 135 6.65 10.19 16.15
C LEU A 135 6.42 9.18 15.02
N GLU A 136 7.49 8.61 14.45
CA GLU A 136 7.37 7.52 13.47
C GLU A 136 6.95 6.22 14.15
N ARG A 137 7.46 5.92 15.36
CA ARG A 137 7.00 4.79 16.16
C ARG A 137 5.52 4.91 16.51
N PHE A 138 5.08 6.10 16.94
CA PHE A 138 3.67 6.40 17.19
C PHE A 138 2.81 6.24 15.94
N LYS A 139 3.30 6.70 14.79
CA LYS A 139 2.64 6.51 13.49
C LYS A 139 2.47 5.04 13.13
N PHE A 140 3.49 4.20 13.29
CA PHE A 140 3.37 2.76 13.06
C PHE A 140 2.36 2.12 14.02
N CYS A 141 2.31 2.56 15.28
CA CYS A 141 1.29 2.14 16.23
C CYS A 141 -0.14 2.46 15.72
N CYS A 142 -0.36 3.66 15.18
CA CYS A 142 -1.64 4.04 14.56
C CYS A 142 -1.95 3.22 13.29
N ILE A 143 -0.94 2.92 12.45
CA ILE A 143 -1.10 2.11 11.23
C ILE A 143 -1.55 0.69 11.59
N VAL A 144 -1.01 0.08 12.64
CA VAL A 144 -1.46 -1.26 13.11
C VAL A 144 -2.95 -1.23 13.45
N SER A 145 -3.42 -0.19 14.15
CA SER A 145 -4.85 -0.03 14.47
C SER A 145 -5.71 0.08 13.20
N ALA A 146 -5.29 0.91 12.23
CA ALA A 146 -6.00 1.05 10.96
C ALA A 146 -6.04 -0.26 10.13
N ASN A 147 -4.96 -1.04 10.15
CA ASN A 147 -4.93 -2.33 9.46
C ASN A 147 -5.83 -3.38 10.15
N LEU A 148 -5.88 -3.38 11.49
CA LEU A 148 -6.79 -4.25 12.24
C LEU A 148 -8.25 -3.87 11.99
N ASP A 149 -8.58 -2.58 11.94
CA ASP A 149 -9.90 -2.09 11.52
C ASP A 149 -10.30 -2.68 10.16
N GLU A 150 -9.38 -2.65 9.19
CA GLU A 150 -9.61 -3.24 7.85
C GLU A 150 -9.77 -4.78 7.90
N HIS A 151 -9.00 -5.47 8.74
CA HIS A 151 -9.12 -6.92 8.94
C HIS A 151 -10.53 -7.30 9.44
N PHE A 152 -11.05 -6.57 10.44
CA PHE A 152 -12.40 -6.81 10.97
C PHE A 152 -13.52 -6.34 10.02
N ALA A 153 -13.31 -5.25 9.29
CA ALA A 153 -14.30 -4.72 8.35
C ALA A 153 -14.46 -5.56 7.07
N LYS A 154 -13.47 -6.39 6.73
CA LYS A 154 -13.54 -7.34 5.62
C LYS A 154 -13.96 -8.74 6.03
N ARG A 155 -13.91 -9.05 7.33
CA ARG A 155 -14.34 -10.35 7.84
C ARG A 155 -15.83 -10.47 7.54
N LEU A 156 -16.20 -11.55 6.86
CA LEU A 156 -17.60 -11.87 6.64
C LEU A 156 -18.25 -12.12 8.01
N GLY A 157 -18.96 -11.12 8.53
CA GLY A 157 -20.01 -11.36 9.50
C GLY A 157 -21.12 -12.10 8.77
N ASN A 158 -21.03 -13.43 8.68
CA ASN A 158 -22.06 -14.24 8.05
C ASN A 158 -23.34 -14.15 8.88
N ILE A 159 -24.27 -13.32 8.41
CA ILE A 159 -25.70 -13.63 8.51
C ILE A 159 -26.02 -14.33 7.18
N PRO A 160 -26.71 -15.48 7.17
CA PRO A 160 -27.13 -16.10 5.92
C PRO A 160 -28.00 -15.09 5.16
N ARG A 161 -27.81 -15.01 3.85
CA ARG A 161 -28.87 -14.49 2.99
C ARG A 161 -30.02 -15.49 3.12
N ASP A 162 -31.25 -14.98 3.28
CA ASP A 162 -32.42 -15.83 3.09
C ASP A 162 -32.32 -16.38 1.66
N ASP A 163 -32.03 -17.68 1.56
CA ASP A 163 -32.12 -18.43 0.33
C ASP A 163 -33.61 -18.58 0.02
N SER A 164 -34.15 -17.64 -0.76
CA SER A 164 -35.36 -17.84 -1.54
C SER A 164 -34.95 -18.23 -2.95
N ASP A 165 -34.37 -19.41 -3.10
CA ASP A 165 -34.15 -20.10 -4.38
C ASP A 165 -34.02 -21.61 -4.09
N ASP A 166 -35.12 -22.22 -3.66
CA ASP A 166 -35.36 -23.67 -3.76
C ASP A 166 -36.59 -23.86 -4.67
N GLU A 167 -36.38 -23.87 -5.99
CA GLU A 167 -37.26 -24.58 -6.92
C GLU A 167 -36.50 -25.81 -7.42
N ASP A 168 -36.70 -26.96 -6.76
CA ASP A 168 -36.98 -28.25 -7.39
C ASP A 168 -37.31 -29.29 -6.31
N GLY A 169 -38.43 -29.99 -6.51
CA GLY A 169 -39.24 -30.57 -5.44
C GLY A 169 -38.85 -31.95 -4.90
N ASP A 170 -39.29 -32.21 -3.67
CA ASP A 170 -39.99 -33.45 -3.30
C ASP A 170 -40.92 -33.15 -2.12
N GLY A 171 -42.13 -33.70 -2.19
CA GLY A 171 -43.22 -33.42 -1.28
C GLY A 171 -43.06 -34.09 0.08
N SER A 172 -43.92 -33.62 1.00
CA SER A 172 -44.29 -34.22 2.29
C SER A 172 -43.40 -33.96 3.50
N THR A 173 -43.54 -32.77 4.11
CA THR A 173 -43.90 -32.60 5.54
C THR A 173 -44.25 -31.12 5.81
N PRO A 174 -45.24 -30.81 6.67
CA PRO A 174 -45.79 -29.45 6.76
C PRO A 174 -44.84 -28.48 7.49
N ALA A 175 -44.61 -27.33 6.87
CA ALA A 175 -43.97 -26.18 7.50
C ALA A 175 -44.76 -25.72 8.75
N PRO A 176 -44.10 -25.28 9.83
CA PRO A 176 -44.80 -24.64 10.93
C PRO A 176 -45.26 -23.26 10.46
N ALA A 177 -46.58 -23.07 10.39
CA ALA A 177 -47.20 -21.79 10.09
C ALA A 177 -46.80 -20.76 11.17
N VAL A 178 -46.01 -19.75 10.79
CA VAL A 178 -45.81 -18.55 11.61
C VAL A 178 -46.95 -17.60 11.26
N SER A 179 -48.05 -17.73 12.01
CA SER A 179 -49.17 -16.79 11.92
C SER A 179 -48.74 -15.41 12.42
N SER A 180 -49.17 -14.40 11.67
CA SER A 180 -49.16 -13.00 12.06
C SER A 180 -49.95 -12.79 13.35
N ALA A 181 -49.27 -12.42 14.42
CA ALA A 181 -49.90 -11.87 15.63
C ALA A 181 -49.09 -10.69 16.15
N ALA A 182 -49.57 -9.48 15.85
CA ALA A 182 -49.20 -8.28 16.55
C ALA A 182 -49.82 -8.31 17.97
N SER A 183 -48.99 -8.36 19.01
CA SER A 183 -49.19 -7.69 20.32
C SER A 183 -48.15 -8.16 21.36
N SER A 184 -47.75 -7.23 22.23
CA SER A 184 -46.87 -7.37 23.41
C SER A 184 -45.33 -7.32 23.21
N GLY A 185 -44.81 -6.09 23.15
CA GLY A 185 -43.87 -5.48 24.11
C GLY A 185 -42.61 -6.22 24.59
N SER A 186 -41.45 -5.61 24.34
CA SER A 186 -40.12 -5.81 24.97
C SER A 186 -39.35 -7.11 24.70
N ALA A 187 -39.98 -8.23 24.35
CA ALA A 187 -39.25 -9.48 24.12
C ALA A 187 -38.53 -9.56 22.75
N ASN A 188 -38.84 -8.67 21.81
CA ASN A 188 -38.56 -8.89 20.38
C ASN A 188 -37.17 -8.46 19.86
N SER A 189 -36.47 -7.50 20.48
CA SER A 189 -35.10 -7.12 20.05
C SER A 189 -34.07 -8.13 20.56
N LEU A 190 -34.11 -8.40 21.88
CA LEU A 190 -33.23 -9.36 22.51
C LEU A 190 -33.48 -10.79 22.00
N SER A 191 -34.73 -11.17 21.70
CA SER A 191 -35.03 -12.47 21.09
C SER A 191 -34.52 -12.58 19.66
N LYS A 192 -34.63 -11.54 18.83
CA LYS A 192 -34.05 -11.49 17.47
C LYS A 192 -32.53 -11.53 17.51
N ALA A 193 -31.90 -10.78 18.41
CA ALA A 193 -30.45 -10.81 18.59
C ALA A 193 -29.98 -12.17 19.13
N THR A 194 -30.73 -12.79 20.04
CA THR A 194 -30.48 -14.14 20.55
C THR A 194 -30.68 -15.20 19.46
N ALA A 195 -31.69 -15.04 18.59
CA ALA A 195 -31.92 -15.90 17.43
C ALA A 195 -30.80 -15.75 16.40
N ALA A 196 -30.36 -14.52 16.10
CA ALA A 196 -29.21 -14.24 15.25
C ALA A 196 -27.92 -14.82 15.84
N LEU A 197 -27.73 -14.74 17.17
CA LEU A 197 -26.59 -15.36 17.86
C LEU A 197 -26.64 -16.90 17.79
N ARG A 198 -27.83 -17.50 17.92
CA ARG A 198 -28.04 -18.94 17.75
C ARG A 198 -27.77 -19.39 16.32
N LEU A 199 -28.29 -18.67 15.33
CA LEU A 199 -28.05 -18.91 13.92
C LEU A 199 -26.56 -18.76 13.58
N ARG A 200 -25.91 -17.74 14.13
CA ARG A 200 -24.45 -17.54 14.00
C ARG A 200 -23.66 -18.68 14.62
N ARG A 201 -24.07 -19.21 15.78
CA ARG A 201 -23.45 -20.41 16.41
C ARG A 201 -23.71 -21.71 15.63
N GLN A 202 -24.84 -21.82 14.94
CA GLN A 202 -25.17 -22.97 14.09
C GLN A 202 -24.39 -22.95 12.76
N ILE A 203 -24.24 -21.77 12.15
CA ILE A 203 -23.49 -21.57 10.91
C ILE A 203 -21.98 -21.54 11.16
N ARG A 204 -21.58 -21.17 12.39
CA ARG A 204 -20.19 -21.04 12.82
C ARG A 204 -19.99 -21.76 14.16
N PRO A 205 -19.96 -23.11 14.16
CA PRO A 205 -19.50 -23.83 15.35
C PRO A 205 -18.08 -23.37 15.67
N ARG A 206 -17.81 -23.03 16.94
CA ARG A 206 -16.50 -22.55 17.40
C ARG A 206 -15.43 -23.57 17.03
N SER A 207 -14.69 -23.30 15.96
CA SER A 207 -13.54 -24.10 15.58
C SER A 207 -12.32 -23.64 16.39
N GLN A 208 -11.38 -24.56 16.61
CA GLN A 208 -10.09 -24.23 17.25
C GLN A 208 -9.40 -23.05 16.52
N PHE A 209 -9.49 -23.03 15.19
CA PHE A 209 -8.96 -21.95 14.35
C PHE A 209 -9.46 -20.55 14.74
N GLU A 210 -10.73 -20.41 15.10
CA GLU A 210 -11.29 -19.10 15.47
C GLU A 210 -10.81 -18.62 16.84
N ALA A 211 -10.62 -19.56 17.77
CA ALA A 211 -10.01 -19.27 19.06
C ALA A 211 -8.56 -18.81 18.88
N ASP A 212 -7.76 -19.57 18.11
CA ASP A 212 -6.35 -19.26 17.82
C ASP A 212 -6.20 -17.90 17.13
N LEU A 213 -7.09 -17.59 16.17
CA LEU A 213 -7.09 -16.31 15.49
C LEU A 213 -7.40 -15.16 16.45
N ALA A 214 -8.40 -15.33 17.32
CA ALA A 214 -8.75 -14.32 18.31
C ALA A 214 -7.62 -14.11 19.32
N ASP A 215 -6.91 -15.17 19.72
CA ASP A 215 -5.72 -15.08 20.59
C ASP A 215 -4.56 -14.34 19.90
N ALA A 216 -4.31 -14.62 18.62
CA ALA A 216 -3.30 -13.89 17.85
C ALA A 216 -3.62 -12.39 17.72
N VAL A 217 -4.89 -12.02 17.50
CA VAL A 217 -5.30 -10.61 17.48
C VAL A 217 -5.14 -9.98 18.88
N ARG A 218 -5.60 -10.66 19.94
CA ARG A 218 -5.43 -10.19 21.32
C ARG A 218 -3.96 -9.94 21.66
N SER A 219 -3.06 -10.82 21.21
CA SER A 219 -1.62 -10.66 21.39
C SER A 219 -1.10 -9.38 20.73
N ILE A 220 -1.47 -9.10 19.47
CA ILE A 220 -1.11 -7.83 18.79
C ILE A 220 -1.67 -6.62 19.54
N VAL A 221 -2.95 -6.66 19.91
CA VAL A 221 -3.65 -5.56 20.58
C VAL A 221 -3.03 -5.25 21.94
N ASN A 222 -2.68 -6.28 22.73
CA ASN A 222 -2.06 -6.11 24.04
C ASN A 222 -0.67 -5.47 23.92
N VAL A 223 0.18 -5.97 23.01
CA VAL A 223 1.52 -5.40 22.78
C VAL A 223 1.42 -3.96 22.24
N GLN A 224 0.46 -3.69 21.34
CA GLN A 224 0.20 -2.34 20.84
C GLN A 224 -0.21 -1.39 21.97
N HIS A 225 -1.02 -1.88 22.90
CA HIS A 225 -1.45 -1.10 24.04
C HIS A 225 -0.29 -0.81 25.00
N GLU A 226 0.46 -1.83 25.38
CA GLU A 226 1.62 -1.72 26.27
C GLU A 226 2.66 -0.71 25.74
N VAL A 227 3.07 -0.84 24.47
CA VAL A 227 4.02 0.12 23.88
C VAL A 227 3.44 1.54 23.84
N LEU A 228 2.14 1.68 23.57
CA LEU A 228 1.48 2.98 23.55
C LEU A 228 1.51 3.65 24.93
N THR A 229 1.06 2.94 25.97
CA THR A 229 0.84 3.52 27.31
C THR A 229 2.11 3.60 28.14
N GLU A 230 2.99 2.61 28.06
CA GLU A 230 4.19 2.51 28.90
C GLU A 230 5.41 3.17 28.27
N THR A 231 5.44 3.30 26.93
CA THR A 231 6.61 3.85 26.21
C THR A 231 6.30 5.13 25.43
N LEU A 232 5.37 5.08 24.47
CA LEU A 232 5.19 6.16 23.49
C LEU A 232 4.56 7.41 24.10
N LEU A 233 3.42 7.29 24.78
CA LEU A 233 2.74 8.45 25.38
C LEU A 233 3.61 9.14 26.45
N PRO A 234 4.29 8.42 27.38
CA PRO A 234 5.22 9.05 28.32
C PRO A 234 6.39 9.76 27.64
N ALA A 235 6.99 9.16 26.60
CA ALA A 235 8.11 9.78 25.89
C ALA A 235 7.68 11.03 25.09
N LEU A 236 6.46 11.01 24.51
CA LEU A 236 5.88 12.15 23.81
C LEU A 236 5.61 13.31 24.78
N ARG A 237 5.10 13.00 25.97
CA ARG A 237 4.92 13.96 27.07
C ARG A 237 6.23 14.65 27.43
N GLY A 238 7.35 13.92 27.47
CA GLY A 238 8.69 14.49 27.69
C GLY A 238 9.11 15.56 26.67
N HIS A 239 8.47 15.59 25.50
CA HIS A 239 8.68 16.60 24.45
C HIS A 239 7.52 17.62 24.37
N GLY A 240 6.63 17.64 25.38
CA GLY A 240 5.45 18.51 25.42
C GLY A 240 4.30 18.08 24.51
N ILE A 241 4.41 16.90 23.87
CA ILE A 241 3.35 16.35 23.02
C ILE A 241 2.40 15.53 23.88
N GLU A 242 1.19 16.05 24.10
CA GLU A 242 0.30 15.51 25.12
C GLU A 242 -1.15 15.40 24.66
N LEU A 243 -1.79 14.31 25.11
CA LEU A 243 -3.24 14.22 25.19
C LEU A 243 -3.65 14.78 26.55
N ILE A 244 -4.30 15.94 26.55
CA ILE A 244 -4.70 16.60 27.78
C ILE A 244 -6.17 16.32 28.11
N PRO A 245 -6.51 16.04 29.37
CA PRO A 245 -7.90 15.92 29.80
C PRO A 245 -8.57 17.30 29.81
N TYR A 246 -9.90 17.34 29.74
CA TYR A 246 -10.65 18.60 29.72
C TYR A 246 -10.40 19.44 30.99
N GLU A 247 -10.23 18.77 32.13
CA GLU A 247 -10.00 19.39 33.44
C GLU A 247 -8.63 20.08 33.54
N ALA A 248 -7.69 19.77 32.64
CA ALA A 248 -6.37 20.40 32.59
C ALA A 248 -6.34 21.68 31.73
N LEU A 249 -7.46 22.05 31.09
CA LEU A 249 -7.54 23.28 30.31
C LEU A 249 -7.45 24.51 31.21
N THR A 250 -6.70 25.51 30.77
CA THR A 250 -6.78 26.85 31.38
C THR A 250 -8.18 27.44 31.18
N PRO A 251 -8.62 28.40 32.01
CA PRO A 251 -9.95 29.02 31.86
C PRO A 251 -10.21 29.58 30.45
N ALA A 252 -9.21 30.17 29.81
CA ALA A 252 -9.32 30.69 28.44
C ALA A 252 -9.46 29.58 27.40
N GLN A 253 -8.67 28.51 27.51
CA GLN A 253 -8.79 27.34 26.63
C GLN A 253 -10.14 26.64 26.82
N GLY A 254 -10.59 26.49 28.08
CA GLY A 254 -11.90 25.94 28.43
C GLY A 254 -13.03 26.74 27.78
N ALA A 255 -13.03 28.07 27.94
CA ALA A 255 -14.02 28.94 27.31
C ALA A 255 -14.04 28.81 25.78
N SER A 256 -12.86 28.75 25.15
CA SER A 256 -12.75 28.52 23.69
C SER A 256 -13.32 27.16 23.28
N MET A 257 -13.01 26.09 24.03
CA MET A 257 -13.50 24.75 23.74
C MET A 257 -15.01 24.61 23.99
N THR A 258 -15.55 25.26 25.01
CA THR A 258 -17.00 25.36 25.24
C THR A 258 -17.70 26.11 24.11
N ALA A 259 -17.13 27.21 23.61
CA ALA A 259 -17.68 27.94 22.48
C ALA A 259 -17.68 27.09 21.20
N TYR A 260 -16.58 26.37 20.95
CA TYR A 260 -16.49 25.40 19.87
C TYR A 260 -17.53 24.28 20.02
N PHE A 261 -17.67 23.71 21.22
CA PHE A 261 -18.67 22.68 21.50
C PHE A 261 -20.08 23.16 21.15
N ARG A 262 -20.50 24.32 21.66
CA ARG A 262 -21.85 24.87 21.41
C ARG A 262 -22.12 25.12 19.94
N ARG A 263 -21.14 25.65 19.20
CA ARG A 263 -21.29 26.00 17.79
C ARG A 263 -21.23 24.80 16.86
N SER A 264 -20.31 23.86 17.13
CA SER A 264 -19.89 22.86 16.14
C SER A 264 -20.16 21.41 16.54
N LEU A 265 -20.37 21.11 17.83
CA LEU A 265 -20.59 19.74 18.30
C LEU A 265 -22.00 19.52 18.84
N PHE A 266 -22.51 20.43 19.67
CA PHE A 266 -23.82 20.33 20.31
C PHE A 266 -24.98 20.11 19.30
N PRO A 267 -25.04 20.82 18.15
CA PRO A 267 -26.09 20.57 17.15
C PRO A 267 -26.06 19.17 16.52
N LEU A 268 -24.93 18.47 16.63
CA LEU A 268 -24.73 17.12 16.08
C LEU A 268 -24.96 16.02 17.13
N LEU A 269 -25.18 16.38 18.40
CA LEU A 269 -25.40 15.44 19.48
C LEU A 269 -26.89 15.11 19.60
N THR A 270 -27.21 13.83 19.46
CA THR A 270 -28.56 13.32 19.68
C THR A 270 -28.50 12.19 20.71
N PRO A 271 -29.16 12.34 21.88
CA PRO A 271 -29.27 11.25 22.85
C PRO A 271 -30.12 10.12 22.26
N MET A 272 -29.62 8.89 22.36
CA MET A 272 -30.35 7.68 21.97
C MET A 272 -30.69 6.87 23.22
N SER A 273 -31.93 6.96 23.70
CA SER A 273 -32.44 6.12 24.79
C SER A 273 -32.78 4.72 24.28
N VAL A 274 -32.60 3.70 25.13
CA VAL A 274 -33.04 2.33 24.85
C VAL A 274 -34.01 1.87 25.94
N ASP A 275 -35.26 1.70 25.56
CA ASP A 275 -36.37 1.27 26.43
C ASP A 275 -37.42 0.49 25.62
N GLN A 276 -38.62 0.26 26.16
CA GLN A 276 -39.66 -0.51 25.47
C GLN A 276 -40.19 0.17 24.21
N THR A 277 -40.11 1.49 24.11
CA THR A 277 -40.59 2.28 22.97
C THR A 277 -39.47 2.73 22.04
N HIS A 278 -38.20 2.65 22.48
CA HIS A 278 -37.02 3.00 21.70
C HIS A 278 -36.08 1.80 21.54
N PRO A 279 -36.01 1.16 20.34
CA PRO A 279 -35.13 0.02 20.11
C PRO A 279 -33.65 0.42 20.14
N PHE A 280 -32.76 -0.57 20.28
CA PHE A 280 -31.32 -0.34 20.26
C PHE A 280 -30.89 0.34 18.95
N PRO A 281 -30.13 1.46 19.01
CA PRO A 281 -29.83 2.25 17.83
C PRO A 281 -28.88 1.54 16.87
N LEU A 282 -29.00 1.84 15.57
CA LEU A 282 -28.05 1.37 14.58
C LEU A 282 -26.72 2.13 14.70
N LEU A 283 -25.73 1.49 15.31
CA LEU A 283 -24.40 2.05 15.48
C LEU A 283 -23.58 1.97 14.19
N GLN A 284 -23.06 3.10 13.69
CA GLN A 284 -22.15 3.14 12.55
C GLN A 284 -20.77 2.51 12.84
N SER A 285 -20.17 1.88 11.81
CA SER A 285 -18.83 1.31 11.88
C SER A 285 -17.76 2.38 12.16
N HIS A 286 -16.74 2.01 12.95
CA HIS A 286 -15.61 2.81 13.42
C HIS A 286 -15.98 4.06 14.24
N GLY A 287 -17.26 4.35 14.42
CA GLY A 287 -17.73 5.43 15.28
C GLY A 287 -17.47 5.13 16.75
N ILE A 288 -17.12 6.16 17.51
CA ILE A 288 -17.00 6.11 18.96
C ILE A 288 -18.33 6.52 19.57
N TYR A 289 -18.75 5.77 20.57
CA TYR A 289 -19.98 5.97 21.28
C TYR A 289 -19.71 6.07 22.78
N LEU A 290 -20.55 6.82 23.47
CA LEU A 290 -20.58 6.91 24.92
C LEU A 290 -21.85 6.22 25.40
N LEU A 291 -21.71 5.24 26.29
CA LEU A 291 -22.78 4.75 27.14
C LEU A 291 -22.80 5.59 28.40
N VAL A 292 -23.85 6.38 28.61
CA VAL A 292 -24.03 7.24 29.78
C VAL A 292 -25.14 6.68 30.65
N VAL A 293 -24.86 6.50 31.94
CA VAL A 293 -25.85 6.08 32.93
C VAL A 293 -26.33 7.31 33.68
N LEU A 294 -27.62 7.61 33.53
CA LEU A 294 -28.29 8.74 34.13
C LEU A 294 -29.19 8.26 35.27
N LEU A 295 -29.35 9.08 36.31
CA LEU A 295 -30.36 8.94 37.35
C LEU A 295 -31.37 10.07 37.19
N ASN A 296 -32.65 9.72 37.09
CA ASN A 296 -33.72 10.71 37.20
C ASN A 296 -33.90 11.02 38.71
N PRO A 297 -33.63 12.26 39.16
CA PRO A 297 -33.67 12.60 40.59
C PRO A 297 -35.09 12.55 41.19
N GLU A 298 -36.13 12.72 40.37
CA GLU A 298 -37.52 12.73 40.82
C GLU A 298 -38.08 11.31 41.03
N SER A 299 -37.73 10.37 40.15
CA SER A 299 -38.24 8.98 40.19
C SER A 299 -37.26 7.99 40.82
N GLY A 300 -35.99 8.35 40.98
CA GLY A 300 -34.94 7.43 41.43
C GLY A 300 -34.54 6.35 40.40
N VAL A 301 -35.11 6.39 39.19
CA VAL A 301 -34.86 5.38 38.15
C VAL A 301 -33.59 5.69 37.38
N THR A 302 -32.75 4.67 37.18
CA THR A 302 -31.57 4.78 36.32
C THR A 302 -31.89 4.46 34.86
N ARG A 303 -31.33 5.24 33.93
CA ARG A 303 -31.49 5.07 32.49
C ARG A 303 -30.13 5.00 31.81
N ARG A 304 -30.07 4.25 30.71
CA ARG A 304 -28.90 4.19 29.83
C ARG A 304 -29.20 4.95 28.57
N VAL A 305 -28.31 5.88 28.23
CA VAL A 305 -28.41 6.72 27.04
C VAL A 305 -27.11 6.58 26.26
N TYR A 306 -27.22 6.41 24.96
CA TYR A 306 -26.09 6.29 24.05
C TYR A 306 -25.91 7.59 23.30
N PHE A 307 -24.67 8.08 23.23
CA PHE A 307 -24.30 9.22 22.42
C PHE A 307 -23.29 8.78 21.38
N ARG A 308 -23.49 9.22 20.15
CA ARG A 308 -22.42 9.13 19.15
C ARG A 308 -21.49 10.33 19.35
N VAL A 309 -20.19 10.08 19.45
CA VAL A 309 -19.19 11.15 19.40
C VAL A 309 -19.17 11.71 17.97
N PRO A 310 -19.40 13.03 17.77
CA PRO A 310 -19.44 13.62 16.44
C PRO A 310 -18.13 13.40 15.67
N ALA A 311 -18.24 12.97 14.41
CA ALA A 311 -17.10 12.62 13.57
C ALA A 311 -16.48 13.86 12.91
N VAL A 312 -15.89 14.75 13.71
CA VAL A 312 -15.12 15.91 13.23
C VAL A 312 -13.69 15.51 12.86
N LYS A 313 -13.10 16.19 11.88
CA LYS A 313 -11.71 15.99 11.47
C LYS A 313 -10.87 17.24 11.78
N PRO A 314 -9.80 17.14 12.58
CA PRO A 314 -9.34 15.95 13.32
C PRO A 314 -10.23 15.62 14.55
N ARG A 315 -10.29 14.33 14.95
CA ARG A 315 -10.93 13.89 16.20
C ARG A 315 -10.19 14.40 17.45
N LEU A 316 -8.87 14.55 17.33
CA LEU A 316 -8.04 15.15 18.38
C LEU A 316 -7.94 16.65 18.11
N LEU A 317 -8.65 17.45 18.89
CA LEU A 317 -8.71 18.89 18.74
C LEU A 317 -7.39 19.51 19.24
N PRO A 318 -6.67 20.28 18.43
CA PRO A 318 -5.47 20.96 18.89
C PRO A 318 -5.87 22.09 19.87
N VAL A 319 -5.37 22.00 21.10
CA VAL A 319 -5.46 23.08 22.09
C VAL A 319 -4.23 24.00 21.94
N THR A 320 -3.08 23.39 21.63
CA THR A 320 -1.86 24.05 21.14
C THR A 320 -1.29 23.21 20.00
N PRO A 321 -0.20 23.61 19.34
CA PRO A 321 0.44 22.76 18.33
C PRO A 321 0.94 21.40 18.84
N LEU A 322 1.08 21.22 20.17
CA LEU A 322 1.59 20.00 20.80
C LEU A 322 0.59 19.35 21.77
N GLN A 323 -0.48 20.05 22.16
CA GLN A 323 -1.48 19.53 23.10
C GLN A 323 -2.81 19.29 22.40
N PHE A 324 -3.39 18.12 22.65
CA PHE A 324 -4.57 17.64 21.95
C PHE A 324 -5.66 17.21 22.95
N LEU A 325 -6.90 17.65 22.70
CA LEU A 325 -8.08 17.28 23.46
C LEU A 325 -8.94 16.32 22.62
N PRO A 326 -9.21 15.08 23.08
CA PRO A 326 -10.15 14.19 22.39
C PRO A 326 -11.58 14.76 22.38
N VAL A 327 -12.28 14.69 21.25
CA VAL A 327 -13.66 15.18 21.13
C VAL A 327 -14.58 14.52 22.16
N GLU A 328 -14.41 13.24 22.45
CA GLU A 328 -15.22 12.53 23.45
C GLU A 328 -15.11 13.15 24.86
N GLN A 329 -13.95 13.68 25.24
CA GLN A 329 -13.74 14.35 26.53
C GLN A 329 -14.50 15.68 26.56
N LEU A 330 -14.47 16.42 25.45
CA LEU A 330 -15.23 17.67 25.32
C LEU A 330 -16.75 17.42 25.37
N VAL A 331 -17.23 16.34 24.76
CA VAL A 331 -18.63 15.92 24.85
C VAL A 331 -19.01 15.56 26.28
N VAL A 332 -18.22 14.72 26.95
CA VAL A 332 -18.45 14.30 28.34
C VAL A 332 -18.55 15.50 29.27
N ALA A 333 -17.63 16.46 29.18
CA ALA A 333 -17.60 17.67 30.00
C ALA A 333 -18.87 18.53 29.87
N HIS A 334 -19.59 18.42 28.75
CA HIS A 334 -20.79 19.20 28.45
C HIS A 334 -22.07 18.37 28.40
N LEU A 335 -22.03 17.08 28.77
CA LEU A 335 -23.24 16.25 28.89
C LEU A 335 -24.33 16.85 29.79
N PRO A 336 -24.05 17.62 30.86
CA PRO A 336 -25.11 18.29 31.62
C PRO A 336 -26.00 19.23 30.79
N LEU A 337 -25.49 19.80 29.69
CA LEU A 337 -26.29 20.63 28.77
C LEU A 337 -27.22 19.78 27.89
N VAL A 338 -26.86 18.52 27.64
CA VAL A 338 -27.63 17.60 26.79
C VAL A 338 -28.63 16.79 27.62
N CYS A 339 -28.25 16.46 28.86
CA CYS A 339 -29.02 15.65 29.82
C CYS A 339 -29.61 16.53 30.93
N GLU A 340 -30.19 17.68 30.57
CA GLU A 340 -30.73 18.63 31.53
C GLU A 340 -31.75 17.96 32.49
N GLY A 341 -31.67 18.29 33.78
CA GLY A 341 -32.52 17.70 34.83
C GLY A 341 -32.16 16.28 35.26
N MET A 342 -31.14 15.64 34.66
CA MET A 342 -30.70 14.29 35.01
C MET A 342 -29.33 14.30 35.71
N THR A 343 -29.13 13.40 36.68
CA THR A 343 -27.83 13.22 37.33
C THR A 343 -27.00 12.20 36.56
N ILE A 344 -25.84 12.62 36.04
CA ILE A 344 -24.90 11.72 35.36
C ILE A 344 -24.14 10.90 36.41
N LEU A 345 -24.35 9.58 36.43
CA LEU A 345 -23.68 8.69 37.39
C LEU A 345 -22.30 8.22 36.89
N ARG A 346 -22.21 7.87 35.60
CA ARG A 346 -21.02 7.28 34.98
C ARG A 346 -21.17 7.27 33.46
N TRP A 347 -20.05 7.19 32.76
CA TRP A 347 -20.01 7.04 31.31
C TRP A 347 -18.89 6.09 30.89
N TYR A 348 -19.06 5.45 29.74
CA TYR A 348 -18.11 4.51 29.18
C TYR A 348 -18.02 4.67 27.67
N ALA A 349 -16.81 4.77 27.13
CA ALA A 349 -16.60 4.80 25.69
C ALA A 349 -16.57 3.38 25.11
N PHE A 350 -17.10 3.20 23.91
CA PHE A 350 -16.99 1.98 23.14
C PHE A 350 -16.99 2.28 21.64
N ARG A 351 -16.52 1.31 20.85
CA ARG A 351 -16.40 1.44 19.39
C ARG A 351 -16.84 0.14 18.72
N VAL A 352 -17.55 0.26 17.61
CA VAL A 352 -18.07 -0.89 16.85
C VAL A 352 -17.44 -0.92 15.47
N THR A 353 -17.03 -2.10 15.02
CA THR A 353 -16.66 -2.35 13.62
C THR A 353 -17.71 -3.24 12.98
N ARG A 354 -18.11 -2.92 11.74
CA ARG A 354 -19.05 -3.69 10.93
C ARG A 354 -18.40 -4.13 9.62
N ASN A 355 -18.94 -5.17 9.02
CA ASN A 355 -18.53 -5.60 7.68
C ASN A 355 -18.91 -4.53 6.64
N THR A 356 -17.93 -4.00 5.89
CA THR A 356 -18.18 -2.94 4.90
C THR A 356 -17.91 -3.39 3.46
N LYS A 357 -17.80 -4.70 3.20
CA LYS A 357 -17.53 -5.22 1.85
C LYS A 357 -18.75 -5.00 0.94
N LEU A 358 -18.58 -4.21 -0.14
CA LEU A 358 -19.53 -4.17 -1.27
C LEU A 358 -19.59 -5.55 -1.91
N VAL A 359 -20.77 -6.12 -2.03
CA VAL A 359 -21.05 -7.17 -3.00
C VAL A 359 -22.03 -6.55 -3.99
N VAL A 360 -21.50 -6.00 -5.07
CA VAL A 360 -22.35 -5.58 -6.20
C VAL A 360 -22.83 -6.86 -6.84
N ASP A 361 -24.13 -7.02 -6.96
CA ASP A 361 -24.69 -8.14 -7.70
C ASP A 361 -24.39 -7.94 -9.17
N ASP A 362 -23.63 -8.86 -9.77
CA ASP A 362 -23.24 -8.77 -11.17
C ASP A 362 -24.41 -9.07 -12.13
N THR A 363 -25.54 -9.58 -11.63
CA THR A 363 -26.78 -9.85 -12.41
C THR A 363 -27.61 -8.59 -12.65
N LEU A 364 -27.61 -7.63 -11.71
CA LEU A 364 -28.36 -6.36 -11.81
C LEU A 364 -27.76 -5.34 -12.79
N PHE A 365 -26.60 -5.64 -13.39
CA PHE A 365 -25.97 -4.83 -14.44
C PHE A 365 -26.77 -4.80 -15.75
N GLY A 366 -27.65 -5.78 -15.96
CA GLY A 366 -28.46 -5.88 -17.18
C GLY A 366 -29.74 -5.06 -17.15
N GLU A 367 -30.24 -4.67 -15.97
CA GLU A 367 -31.61 -4.16 -15.80
C GLU A 367 -31.72 -2.73 -15.25
N SER A 368 -30.60 -2.09 -14.87
CA SER A 368 -30.61 -0.72 -14.32
C SER A 368 -29.95 0.29 -15.27
N ASP A 369 -30.70 1.32 -15.65
CA ASP A 369 -30.23 2.40 -16.53
C ASP A 369 -29.22 3.37 -15.86
N ASN A 370 -28.86 3.18 -14.58
CA ASN A 370 -27.88 4.06 -13.92
C ASN A 370 -27.04 3.38 -12.82
N LEU A 371 -25.94 2.73 -13.23
CA LEU A 371 -24.94 2.10 -12.33
C LEU A 371 -24.44 3.02 -11.20
N LEU A 372 -24.35 4.32 -11.45
CA LEU A 372 -23.93 5.31 -10.46
C LEU A 372 -24.91 5.37 -9.27
N ASP A 373 -26.21 5.24 -9.53
CA ASP A 373 -27.25 5.31 -8.50
C ASP A 373 -27.30 4.02 -7.68
N TYR A 374 -27.13 2.85 -8.31
CA TYR A 374 -27.00 1.57 -7.58
C TYR A 374 -25.81 1.57 -6.62
N VAL A 375 -24.63 2.03 -7.08
CA VAL A 375 -23.44 2.13 -6.22
C VAL A 375 -23.72 3.05 -5.04
N TRP A 376 -24.48 4.12 -5.26
CA TRP A 376 -24.88 5.05 -4.22
C TRP A 376 -25.84 4.40 -3.20
N GLU A 377 -26.84 3.64 -3.65
CA GLU A 377 -27.76 2.90 -2.77
C GLU A 377 -27.06 1.81 -1.94
N GLU A 378 -26.15 1.05 -2.54
CA GLU A 378 -25.43 -0.01 -1.84
C GLU A 378 -24.45 0.56 -0.79
N VAL A 379 -23.87 1.75 -1.04
CA VAL A 379 -23.12 2.50 -0.01
C VAL A 379 -23.99 2.84 1.19
N HIS A 380 -25.28 3.12 1.00
CA HIS A 380 -26.23 3.34 2.09
C HIS A 380 -26.58 2.05 2.81
N ARG A 381 -26.83 0.95 2.08
CA ARG A 381 -27.13 -0.37 2.65
C ARG A 381 -26.02 -0.89 3.57
N ARG A 382 -24.74 -0.62 3.26
CA ARG A 382 -23.60 -0.98 4.14
C ARG A 382 -23.71 -0.45 5.57
N ARG A 383 -24.44 0.64 5.81
CA ARG A 383 -24.59 1.22 7.15
C ARG A 383 -25.29 0.27 8.13
N SER A 384 -26.07 -0.70 7.63
CA SER A 384 -26.79 -1.71 8.44
C SER A 384 -26.09 -3.07 8.51
N ALA A 385 -24.90 -3.23 7.94
CA ALA A 385 -24.20 -4.50 7.89
C ALA A 385 -23.87 -5.07 9.29
N PRO A 386 -23.72 -6.40 9.46
CA PRO A 386 -23.49 -7.02 10.76
C PRO A 386 -22.22 -6.51 11.47
N ALA A 387 -22.27 -6.42 12.79
CA ALA A 387 -21.09 -6.10 13.60
C ALA A 387 -20.10 -7.27 13.60
N THR A 388 -18.81 -6.95 13.58
CA THR A 388 -17.71 -7.93 13.56
C THR A 388 -16.73 -7.75 14.71
N ARG A 389 -16.76 -6.60 15.39
CA ARG A 389 -15.93 -6.30 16.57
C ARG A 389 -16.57 -5.25 17.45
N LEU A 390 -16.46 -5.44 18.76
CA LEU A 390 -16.76 -4.46 19.80
C LEU A 390 -15.48 -4.17 20.59
N GLU A 391 -15.08 -2.91 20.66
CA GLU A 391 -13.97 -2.44 21.50
C GLU A 391 -14.56 -1.65 22.68
N VAL A 392 -14.13 -1.98 23.90
CA VAL A 392 -14.60 -1.34 25.14
C VAL A 392 -13.41 -0.98 26.03
N THR A 393 -13.58 0.03 26.89
CA THR A 393 -12.58 0.34 27.93
C THR A 393 -12.67 -0.67 29.07
N SER A 394 -11.54 -0.98 29.71
CA SER A 394 -11.45 -1.85 30.89
C SER A 394 -12.30 -1.39 32.08
N THR A 395 -12.64 -0.11 32.12
CA THR A 395 -13.50 0.49 33.14
C THR A 395 -14.99 0.17 32.97
N MET A 396 -15.41 -0.33 31.80
CA MET A 396 -16.82 -0.65 31.53
C MET A 396 -17.25 -1.91 32.30
N PRO A 397 -18.36 -1.86 33.08
CA PRO A 397 -18.86 -3.02 33.80
C PRO A 397 -19.19 -4.17 32.86
N MET A 398 -18.84 -5.40 33.26
CA MET A 398 -19.08 -6.60 32.45
C MET A 398 -20.56 -6.82 32.10
N ALA A 399 -21.49 -6.36 32.94
CA ALA A 399 -22.93 -6.40 32.64
C ALA A 399 -23.30 -5.52 31.42
N ASP A 400 -22.67 -4.35 31.29
CA ASP A 400 -22.90 -3.44 30.17
C ASP A 400 -22.19 -3.95 28.89
N VAL A 401 -21.00 -4.53 29.04
CA VAL A 401 -20.29 -5.22 27.94
C VAL A 401 -21.11 -6.39 27.40
N ALA A 402 -21.62 -7.25 28.28
CA ALA A 402 -22.44 -8.40 27.90
C ALA A 402 -23.73 -7.96 27.19
N ARG A 403 -24.36 -6.87 27.65
CA ARG A 403 -25.54 -6.28 27.00
C ARG A 403 -25.20 -5.77 25.60
N LEU A 404 -24.15 -4.97 25.45
CA LEU A 404 -23.71 -4.46 24.14
C LEU A 404 -23.39 -5.59 23.17
N ALA A 405 -22.67 -6.62 23.63
CA ALA A 405 -22.35 -7.78 22.82
C ALA A 405 -23.62 -8.52 22.37
N ALA A 406 -24.59 -8.71 23.27
CA ALA A 406 -25.87 -9.33 22.94
C ALA A 406 -26.66 -8.52 21.90
N GLU A 407 -26.82 -7.21 22.09
CA GLU A 407 -27.55 -6.33 21.14
C GLU A 407 -26.88 -6.28 19.76
N LEU A 408 -25.56 -6.42 19.70
CA LEU A 408 -24.79 -6.46 18.46
C LEU A 408 -24.66 -7.87 17.85
N ALA A 409 -25.25 -8.89 18.48
CA ALA A 409 -25.11 -10.30 18.11
C ALA A 409 -23.64 -10.75 18.00
N LEU A 410 -22.82 -10.30 18.96
CA LEU A 410 -21.39 -10.61 19.09
C LEU A 410 -21.17 -11.64 20.22
N ASP A 411 -20.15 -12.48 20.06
CA ASP A 411 -19.68 -13.36 21.12
C ASP A 411 -18.37 -12.84 21.76
N ALA A 412 -17.91 -13.50 22.81
CA ALA A 412 -16.72 -13.09 23.57
C ALA A 412 -15.42 -13.00 22.72
N THR A 413 -15.33 -13.67 21.58
CA THR A 413 -14.16 -13.60 20.68
C THR A 413 -14.15 -12.33 19.80
N ASP A 414 -15.31 -11.68 19.68
CA ASP A 414 -15.48 -10.42 18.95
C ASP A 414 -15.38 -9.18 19.88
N VAL A 415 -15.25 -9.39 21.20
CA VAL A 415 -15.15 -8.32 22.21
C VAL A 415 -13.70 -8.12 22.65
N TYR A 416 -13.20 -6.90 22.52
CA TYR A 416 -11.83 -6.51 22.85
C TYR A 416 -11.84 -5.43 23.93
N THR A 417 -11.33 -5.78 25.11
CA THR A 417 -11.24 -4.87 26.26
C THR A 417 -9.87 -4.20 26.29
N LEU A 418 -9.82 -2.88 26.21
CA LEU A 418 -8.59 -2.10 26.16
C LEU A 418 -8.28 -1.47 27.54
N PRO A 419 -7.05 -1.62 28.08
CA PRO A 419 -6.71 -1.16 29.44
C PRO A 419 -6.63 0.37 29.63
N GLY A 420 -6.68 1.18 28.58
CA GLY A 420 -6.46 2.62 28.65
C GLY A 420 -7.56 3.48 28.00
N PRO A 421 -7.43 4.81 28.09
CA PRO A 421 -8.52 5.74 27.82
C PRO A 421 -8.81 5.96 26.33
N LEU A 422 -7.93 5.49 25.43
CA LEU A 422 -8.00 5.79 24.01
C LEU A 422 -8.59 4.62 23.22
N LEU A 423 -9.77 4.84 22.64
CA LEU A 423 -10.31 4.01 21.56
C LEU A 423 -9.95 4.61 20.20
N GLY A 424 -10.02 3.81 19.14
CA GLY A 424 -9.85 4.30 17.77
C GLY A 424 -8.48 4.95 17.52
N LEU A 425 -7.39 4.26 17.87
CA LEU A 425 -6.02 4.78 17.74
C LEU A 425 -5.69 5.19 16.30
N ALA A 426 -6.31 4.59 15.28
CA ALA A 426 -6.20 5.03 13.89
C ALA A 426 -6.49 6.53 13.69
N ASP A 427 -7.44 7.10 14.44
CA ASP A 427 -7.82 8.52 14.35
C ASP A 427 -6.81 9.46 15.04
N CYS A 428 -5.83 8.90 15.77
CA CYS A 428 -4.80 9.67 16.47
C CYS A 428 -3.60 10.03 15.58
N MET A 429 -3.65 9.70 14.29
CA MET A 429 -2.55 9.93 13.34
C MET A 429 -2.08 11.39 13.30
N SER A 430 -2.95 12.36 13.61
CA SER A 430 -2.57 13.78 13.67
C SER A 430 -1.43 14.08 14.65
N ILE A 431 -1.33 13.35 15.77
CA ILE A 431 -0.23 13.51 16.74
C ILE A 431 1.12 13.20 16.08
N ALA A 432 1.19 12.20 15.21
CA ALA A 432 2.44 11.82 14.51
C ALA A 432 3.01 12.97 13.67
N PHE A 433 2.19 13.95 13.31
CA PHE A 433 2.56 15.12 12.52
C PHE A 433 2.77 16.39 13.35
N ALA A 434 2.85 16.28 14.68
CA ALA A 434 3.22 17.40 15.54
C ALA A 434 4.54 18.05 15.05
N PRO A 435 4.68 19.39 15.11
CA PRO A 435 5.78 20.13 14.49
C PRO A 435 7.09 20.03 15.31
N VAL A 436 7.58 18.81 15.51
CA VAL A 436 8.82 18.50 16.25
C VAL A 436 9.75 17.68 15.34
N PRO A 437 10.51 18.32 14.43
CA PRO A 437 11.19 17.64 13.33
C PRO A 437 12.20 16.57 13.73
N HIS A 438 12.88 16.73 14.88
CA HIS A 438 13.87 15.76 15.36
C HIS A 438 13.25 14.44 15.82
N LEU A 439 11.93 14.39 16.02
CA LEU A 439 11.18 13.17 16.35
C LEU A 439 10.56 12.50 15.12
N GLN A 440 10.81 13.01 13.91
CA GLN A 440 10.29 12.50 12.64
C GLN A 440 11.43 12.05 11.72
N HIS A 441 11.09 11.32 10.67
CA HIS A 441 12.04 11.10 9.58
C HIS A 441 12.38 12.44 8.89
N PRO A 442 13.64 12.63 8.44
CA PRO A 442 13.99 13.78 7.61
C PRO A 442 13.08 13.87 6.39
N PRO A 443 12.58 15.05 6.00
CA PRO A 443 11.76 15.23 4.81
C PRO A 443 12.38 14.56 3.59
N HIS A 444 11.54 13.91 2.77
CA HIS A 444 11.97 13.29 1.52
C HIS A 444 11.32 14.05 0.37
N GLU A 445 12.14 14.79 -0.38
CA GLU A 445 11.69 15.53 -1.56
C GLU A 445 11.97 14.73 -2.84
N PRO A 446 10.92 14.32 -3.58
CA PRO A 446 11.10 13.62 -4.85
C PRO A 446 11.78 14.48 -5.91
N VAL A 447 12.73 13.91 -6.64
CA VAL A 447 13.46 14.65 -7.70
C VAL A 447 12.92 14.33 -9.09
N THR A 448 12.97 15.27 -10.03
CA THR A 448 12.60 14.99 -11.43
C THR A 448 13.53 13.92 -12.02
N PRO A 449 13.01 12.86 -12.67
CA PRO A 449 13.83 11.84 -13.31
C PRO A 449 14.89 12.48 -14.22
N PRO A 450 16.16 12.01 -14.23
CA PRO A 450 17.23 12.66 -14.97
C PRO A 450 16.92 12.95 -16.45
N ARG A 451 16.21 12.02 -17.12
CA ARG A 451 15.83 12.17 -18.54
C ARG A 451 14.68 13.17 -18.77
N PHE A 452 13.95 13.57 -17.73
CA PHE A 452 12.84 14.51 -17.80
C PHE A 452 13.18 15.89 -17.19
N ARG A 453 14.42 16.12 -16.75
CA ARG A 453 14.84 17.43 -16.22
C ARG A 453 14.70 18.54 -17.27
N GLY A 454 14.21 19.70 -16.84
CA GLY A 454 13.99 20.88 -17.69
C GLY A 454 12.87 20.75 -18.72
N LEU A 455 12.12 19.64 -18.73
CA LEU A 455 11.00 19.46 -19.66
C LEU A 455 9.73 20.20 -19.21
N GLU A 456 9.57 20.44 -17.90
CA GLU A 456 8.45 21.23 -17.38
C GLU A 456 8.55 22.70 -17.80
N ASP A 457 9.76 23.27 -17.77
CA ASP A 457 10.02 24.65 -18.23
C ASP A 457 9.74 24.83 -19.73
N LYS A 458 9.96 23.77 -20.51
CA LYS A 458 9.73 23.75 -21.97
C LYS A 458 8.30 23.37 -22.35
N LEU A 459 7.43 23.12 -21.39
CA LEU A 459 6.08 22.61 -21.64
C LEU A 459 5.22 23.56 -22.48
N GLN A 460 5.49 24.86 -22.41
CA GLN A 460 4.81 25.87 -23.24
C GLN A 460 5.43 25.98 -24.64
N SER A 461 6.76 26.07 -24.74
CA SER A 461 7.46 26.30 -26.01
C SER A 461 7.62 25.04 -26.88
N ASP A 462 7.80 23.87 -26.25
CA ASP A 462 8.03 22.57 -26.90
C ASP A 462 7.39 21.43 -26.06
N PRO A 463 6.05 21.35 -26.00
CA PRO A 463 5.37 20.26 -25.30
C PRO A 463 5.71 18.87 -25.87
N GLY A 464 6.13 18.79 -27.14
CA GLY A 464 6.47 17.55 -27.82
C GLY A 464 7.79 16.91 -27.35
N ARG A 465 8.63 17.65 -26.61
CA ARG A 465 9.98 17.21 -26.22
C ARG A 465 10.00 15.91 -25.42
N ILE A 466 9.00 15.69 -24.54
CA ILE A 466 8.94 14.48 -23.72
C ILE A 466 8.79 13.21 -24.57
N PHE A 467 8.01 13.26 -25.65
CA PHE A 467 7.83 12.13 -26.57
C PHE A 467 9.12 11.84 -27.34
N SER A 468 9.86 12.90 -27.72
CA SER A 468 11.20 12.77 -28.32
C SER A 468 12.19 12.10 -27.36
N VAL A 469 12.11 12.40 -26.06
CA VAL A 469 12.94 11.72 -25.05
C VAL A 469 12.57 10.24 -24.97
N ILE A 470 11.29 9.88 -24.87
CA ILE A 470 10.85 8.48 -24.77
C ILE A 470 11.25 7.68 -26.03
N ARG A 471 11.18 8.30 -27.22
CA ARG A 471 11.57 7.67 -28.49
C ARG A 471 13.03 7.25 -28.55
N LYS A 472 13.92 7.96 -27.87
CA LYS A 472 15.35 7.63 -27.79
C LYS A 472 15.63 6.38 -26.94
N GLY A 473 14.64 5.87 -26.22
CA GLY A 473 14.74 4.64 -25.42
C GLY A 473 13.86 4.74 -24.17
N ASP A 474 13.54 3.58 -23.60
CA ASP A 474 12.60 3.46 -22.48
C ASP A 474 13.07 4.22 -21.23
N VAL A 475 12.10 4.72 -20.46
CA VAL A 475 12.36 5.45 -19.20
C VAL A 475 11.68 4.73 -18.05
N LEU A 476 12.47 4.21 -17.10
CA LEU A 476 11.96 3.72 -15.82
C LEU A 476 11.97 4.85 -14.78
N VAL A 477 10.80 5.15 -14.23
CA VAL A 477 10.60 6.05 -13.09
C VAL A 477 10.33 5.21 -11.83
N GLN A 478 10.86 5.65 -10.68
CA GLN A 478 10.74 4.95 -9.39
C GLN A 478 10.27 5.93 -8.33
N TYR A 479 9.11 5.66 -7.73
CA TYR A 479 8.55 6.42 -6.63
C TYR A 479 8.99 5.81 -5.29
N PRO A 480 9.10 6.59 -4.19
CA PRO A 480 8.96 8.04 -4.10
C PRO A 480 10.24 8.82 -4.46
N ALA A 481 11.30 8.14 -4.90
CA ALA A 481 12.57 8.80 -5.24
C ALA A 481 12.40 9.85 -6.34
N HIS A 482 11.55 9.57 -7.34
CA HIS A 482 11.25 10.48 -8.42
C HIS A 482 9.91 11.21 -8.25
N SER A 483 9.82 12.43 -8.77
CA SER A 483 8.61 13.25 -8.74
C SER A 483 7.52 12.72 -9.67
N PHE A 484 6.32 12.50 -9.14
CA PHE A 484 5.12 12.20 -9.94
C PHE A 484 4.73 13.37 -10.85
N THR A 485 4.82 14.59 -10.31
CA THR A 485 4.57 15.83 -11.04
C THR A 485 5.53 15.95 -12.23
N GLY A 486 6.83 15.78 -12.00
CA GLY A 486 7.88 15.83 -13.02
C GLY A 486 7.98 14.57 -13.90
N SER A 487 6.99 13.68 -13.89
CA SER A 487 6.99 12.46 -14.72
C SER A 487 5.62 12.13 -15.32
N ALA A 488 4.78 11.35 -14.63
CA ALA A 488 3.50 10.89 -15.17
C ALA A 488 2.52 12.05 -15.40
N LEU A 489 2.45 13.02 -14.47
CA LEU A 489 1.62 14.20 -14.67
C LEU A 489 2.19 15.11 -15.76
N LEU A 490 3.52 15.29 -15.82
CA LEU A 490 4.19 16.03 -16.90
C LEU A 490 3.90 15.41 -18.27
N PHE A 491 3.93 14.08 -18.39
CA PHE A 491 3.60 13.36 -19.61
C PHE A 491 2.17 13.63 -20.08
N LEU A 492 1.19 13.59 -19.17
CA LEU A 492 -0.20 13.92 -19.50
C LEU A 492 -0.38 15.41 -19.84
N ARG A 493 0.26 16.30 -19.08
CA ARG A 493 0.24 17.75 -19.33
C ARG A 493 0.82 18.13 -20.69
N ALA A 494 1.88 17.43 -21.11
CA ALA A 494 2.48 17.57 -22.43
C ALA A 494 1.53 17.04 -23.51
N ALA A 495 0.92 15.87 -23.28
CA ALA A 495 -0.07 15.30 -24.20
C ALA A 495 -1.28 16.21 -24.42
N ALA A 496 -1.77 16.86 -23.36
CA ALA A 496 -2.89 17.80 -23.45
C ALA A 496 -2.55 19.06 -24.28
N ARG A 497 -1.29 19.52 -24.25
CA ARG A 497 -0.84 20.75 -24.91
C ARG A 497 -0.31 20.55 -26.32
N ASP A 498 0.34 19.43 -26.61
CA ASP A 498 0.94 19.18 -27.92
C ASP A 498 -0.17 19.10 -28.99
N PRO A 499 -0.17 19.98 -30.02
CA PRO A 499 -1.19 20.00 -31.06
C PRO A 499 -1.18 18.73 -31.93
N ARG A 500 -0.10 17.97 -31.91
CA ARG A 500 0.08 16.75 -32.71
C ARG A 500 -0.47 15.51 -32.02
N VAL A 501 -0.89 15.62 -30.76
CA VAL A 501 -1.55 14.53 -30.05
C VAL A 501 -3.01 14.46 -30.48
N ARG A 502 -3.42 13.27 -30.91
CA ARG A 502 -4.78 13.00 -31.41
C ARG A 502 -5.65 12.28 -30.39
N VAL A 503 -5.08 11.29 -29.69
CA VAL A 503 -5.82 10.43 -28.75
C VAL A 503 -5.08 10.33 -27.42
N ILE A 504 -5.83 10.37 -26.31
CA ILE A 504 -5.36 10.05 -24.97
C ILE A 504 -6.31 9.01 -24.36
N LYS A 505 -5.78 7.87 -23.92
CA LYS A 505 -6.55 6.89 -23.13
C LYS A 505 -5.88 6.66 -21.78
N GLN A 506 -6.65 6.70 -20.69
CA GLN A 506 -6.12 6.56 -19.34
C GLN A 506 -7.06 5.77 -18.43
N VAL A 507 -6.48 4.91 -17.59
CA VAL A 507 -7.19 4.33 -16.44
C VAL A 507 -7.06 5.27 -15.23
N LEU A 508 -8.21 5.69 -14.68
CA LEU A 508 -8.29 6.47 -13.45
C LEU A 508 -8.81 5.60 -12.30
N TYR A 509 -7.89 5.27 -11.41
CA TYR A 509 -8.19 4.65 -10.13
C TYR A 509 -7.97 5.70 -9.03
N ARG A 510 -9.08 6.28 -8.54
CA ARG A 510 -9.12 7.36 -7.53
C ARG A 510 -8.60 8.71 -8.03
N GLY A 511 -9.53 9.59 -8.40
CA GLY A 511 -9.26 11.03 -8.56
C GLY A 511 -9.84 11.78 -7.36
N GLY A 512 -9.01 12.49 -6.60
CA GLY A 512 -9.57 13.46 -5.65
C GLY A 512 -10.39 14.53 -6.39
N SER A 513 -11.30 15.21 -5.69
CA SER A 513 -12.22 16.22 -6.27
C SER A 513 -11.48 17.31 -7.08
N HIS A 514 -10.21 17.57 -6.76
CA HIS A 514 -9.34 18.54 -7.45
C HIS A 514 -8.14 17.90 -8.18
N SER A 515 -8.30 16.67 -8.71
CA SER A 515 -7.20 15.94 -9.32
C SER A 515 -6.57 16.68 -10.52
N PRO A 516 -5.25 16.96 -10.53
CA PRO A 516 -4.58 17.62 -11.65
C PRO A 516 -4.56 16.75 -12.92
N LEU A 517 -4.77 15.44 -12.79
CA LEU A 517 -4.94 14.54 -13.92
C LEU A 517 -6.28 14.78 -14.62
N VAL A 518 -7.37 14.87 -13.85
CA VAL A 518 -8.72 15.17 -14.38
C VAL A 518 -8.71 16.53 -15.09
N ALA A 519 -8.11 17.56 -14.48
CA ALA A 519 -7.97 18.87 -15.11
C ALA A 519 -7.19 18.82 -16.44
N SER A 520 -6.15 17.98 -16.54
CA SER A 520 -5.36 17.83 -17.76
C SER A 520 -6.14 17.08 -18.86
N LEU A 521 -6.94 16.08 -18.50
CA LEU A 521 -7.82 15.35 -19.43
C LEU A 521 -8.95 16.25 -19.96
N ILE A 522 -9.60 17.02 -19.08
CA ILE A 522 -10.62 18.02 -19.48
C ILE A 522 -10.02 19.02 -20.47
N ARG A 523 -8.82 19.55 -20.18
CA ARG A 523 -8.12 20.46 -21.11
C ARG A 523 -7.88 19.81 -22.46
N ALA A 524 -7.39 18.56 -22.48
CA ALA A 524 -7.14 17.85 -23.72
C ALA A 524 -8.42 17.68 -24.57
N ALA A 525 -9.53 17.31 -23.94
CA ALA A 525 -10.83 17.17 -24.62
C ALA A 525 -11.34 18.51 -25.18
N LYS A 526 -11.28 19.58 -24.38
CA LYS A 526 -11.61 20.94 -24.83
C LYS A 526 -10.74 21.44 -25.99
N SER A 527 -9.51 20.93 -26.10
CA SER A 527 -8.63 21.20 -27.25
C SER A 527 -8.87 20.28 -28.45
N GLY A 528 -10.00 19.57 -28.52
CA GLY A 528 -10.40 18.74 -29.66
C GLY A 528 -9.71 17.38 -29.76
N LYS A 529 -9.03 16.91 -28.70
CA LYS A 529 -8.39 15.58 -28.67
C LYS A 529 -9.41 14.53 -28.27
N GLU A 530 -9.31 13.32 -28.83
CA GLU A 530 -10.12 12.20 -28.40
C GLU A 530 -9.60 11.68 -27.05
N VAL A 531 -10.41 11.84 -26.00
CA VAL A 531 -10.02 11.44 -24.64
C VAL A 531 -10.93 10.32 -24.16
N THR A 532 -10.35 9.14 -23.90
CA THR A 532 -11.05 8.00 -23.29
C THR A 532 -10.55 7.77 -21.87
N VAL A 533 -11.48 7.67 -20.91
CA VAL A 533 -11.14 7.46 -19.50
C VAL A 533 -11.89 6.27 -18.95
N LEU A 534 -11.15 5.34 -18.37
CA LEU A 534 -11.72 4.19 -17.66
C LEU A 534 -11.75 4.49 -16.16
N VAL A 535 -12.93 4.53 -15.55
CA VAL A 535 -13.14 4.87 -14.14
C VAL A 535 -13.60 3.65 -13.36
N GLU A 536 -12.88 3.29 -12.31
CA GLU A 536 -13.28 2.20 -11.41
C GLU A 536 -14.26 2.71 -10.34
N LEU A 537 -15.54 2.32 -10.44
CA LEU A 537 -16.57 2.71 -9.47
C LEU A 537 -16.63 1.81 -8.22
N LYS A 538 -16.16 0.56 -8.28
CA LYS A 538 -16.13 -0.40 -7.14
C LYS A 538 -14.89 -0.21 -6.25
N ALA A 539 -14.22 0.94 -6.32
CA ALA A 539 -13.09 1.28 -5.45
C ALA A 539 -13.61 1.65 -4.04
N SER A 540 -13.33 0.78 -3.07
CA SER A 540 -13.82 0.95 -1.70
C SER A 540 -13.39 2.30 -1.10
N PHE A 541 -14.35 3.01 -0.51
CA PHE A 541 -14.26 4.26 0.24
C PHE A 541 -14.13 5.55 -0.58
N ASP A 542 -14.01 5.48 -1.91
CA ASP A 542 -13.88 6.64 -2.80
C ASP A 542 -15.04 6.73 -3.81
N GLU A 543 -16.09 5.93 -3.64
CA GLU A 543 -17.16 5.75 -4.63
C GLU A 543 -17.85 7.08 -4.98
N VAL A 544 -18.12 7.93 -3.99
CA VAL A 544 -18.79 9.23 -4.19
C VAL A 544 -17.92 10.20 -5.00
N GLN A 545 -16.63 10.30 -4.68
CA GLN A 545 -15.69 11.16 -5.40
C GLN A 545 -15.49 10.68 -6.84
N ASN A 546 -15.44 9.36 -7.04
CA ASN A 546 -15.31 8.77 -8.37
C ASN A 546 -16.49 9.13 -9.29
N SER A 547 -17.71 9.16 -8.75
CA SER A 547 -18.90 9.58 -9.49
C SER A 547 -18.88 11.06 -9.88
N GLU A 548 -18.33 11.94 -9.03
CA GLU A 548 -18.32 13.39 -9.29
C GLU A 548 -17.38 13.77 -10.45
N TYR A 549 -16.13 13.32 -10.42
CA TYR A 549 -15.20 13.66 -11.51
C TYR A 549 -15.54 12.94 -12.82
N ALA A 550 -16.18 11.76 -12.76
CA ALA A 550 -16.66 11.07 -13.96
C ALA A 550 -17.67 11.93 -14.72
N ARG A 551 -18.64 12.54 -14.01
CA ARG A 551 -19.60 13.50 -14.59
C ARG A 551 -18.91 14.71 -15.20
N ARG A 552 -17.89 15.27 -14.52
CA ARG A 552 -17.11 16.41 -15.05
C ARG A 552 -16.35 16.07 -16.33
N LEU A 553 -15.79 14.86 -16.43
CA LEU A 553 -15.13 14.38 -17.64
C LEU A 553 -16.12 14.22 -18.79
N GLN A 554 -17.29 13.62 -18.53
CA GLN A 554 -18.35 13.47 -19.55
C GLN A 554 -18.82 14.84 -20.09
N ARG A 555 -19.09 15.82 -19.20
CA ARG A 555 -19.47 17.18 -19.59
C ARG A 555 -18.41 17.89 -20.44
N ALA A 556 -17.13 17.55 -20.26
CA ALA A 556 -16.03 18.10 -21.04
C ALA A 556 -15.83 17.42 -22.41
N GLY A 557 -16.64 16.41 -22.76
CA GLY A 557 -16.54 15.67 -24.02
C GLY A 557 -15.62 14.44 -23.98
N CYS A 558 -15.19 13.99 -22.79
CA CYS A 558 -14.43 12.74 -22.67
C CYS A 558 -15.37 11.53 -22.82
N ASN A 559 -14.90 10.48 -23.50
CA ASN A 559 -15.55 9.17 -23.48
C ASN A 559 -15.22 8.44 -22.16
N VAL A 560 -16.17 8.36 -21.24
CA VAL A 560 -15.99 7.73 -19.92
C VAL A 560 -16.64 6.35 -19.91
N SER A 561 -15.85 5.33 -19.54
CA SER A 561 -16.31 3.94 -19.36
C SER A 561 -16.05 3.47 -17.93
N TYR A 562 -16.86 2.52 -17.44
CA TYR A 562 -16.88 2.08 -16.03
C TYR A 562 -16.30 0.67 -15.79
N GLY A 563 -15.49 0.14 -16.71
CA GLY A 563 -14.90 -1.20 -16.59
C GLY A 563 -15.80 -2.31 -17.15
N LEU A 564 -15.36 -3.56 -16.99
CA LEU A 564 -16.11 -4.75 -17.39
C LEU A 564 -16.94 -5.28 -16.21
N VAL A 565 -18.15 -5.78 -16.48
CA VAL A 565 -19.03 -6.40 -15.48
C VAL A 565 -18.30 -7.57 -14.79
N GLY A 566 -18.47 -7.70 -13.47
CA GLY A 566 -17.79 -8.73 -12.66
C GLY A 566 -16.29 -8.51 -12.40
N LEU A 567 -15.62 -7.60 -13.11
CA LEU A 567 -14.17 -7.41 -12.98
C LEU A 567 -13.83 -6.01 -12.46
N LYS A 568 -12.88 -5.95 -11.53
CA LYS A 568 -12.32 -4.66 -11.09
C LYS A 568 -11.14 -4.26 -11.97
N THR A 569 -11.19 -3.07 -12.56
CA THR A 569 -10.08 -2.48 -13.29
C THR A 569 -9.02 -1.99 -12.30
N HIS A 570 -7.87 -2.65 -12.32
CA HIS A 570 -6.76 -2.34 -11.41
C HIS A 570 -5.41 -2.22 -12.15
N CYS A 571 -5.37 -2.25 -13.47
CA CYS A 571 -4.18 -1.87 -14.23
C CYS A 571 -3.96 -0.35 -14.17
N LYS A 572 -2.70 0.08 -14.34
CA LYS A 572 -2.33 1.50 -14.34
C LYS A 572 -1.61 1.83 -15.62
N THR A 573 -2.42 2.15 -16.61
CA THR A 573 -1.97 2.38 -17.97
C THR A 573 -2.47 3.72 -18.47
N MET A 574 -1.61 4.37 -19.24
CA MET A 574 -1.92 5.57 -20.01
C MET A 574 -1.29 5.42 -21.39
N VAL A 575 -2.01 5.78 -22.44
CA VAL A 575 -1.50 5.80 -23.81
C VAL A 575 -1.85 7.12 -24.49
N VAL A 576 -0.89 7.64 -25.24
CA VAL A 576 -0.99 8.87 -26.01
C VAL A 576 -0.65 8.54 -27.46
N VAL A 577 -1.58 8.78 -28.39
CA VAL A 577 -1.35 8.61 -29.83
C VAL A 577 -1.07 9.97 -30.44
N ARG A 578 0.09 10.09 -31.08
CA ARG A 578 0.63 11.34 -31.61
C ARG A 578 1.02 11.18 -33.08
N GLU A 579 0.77 12.20 -33.86
CA GLU A 579 1.17 12.31 -35.26
C GLU A 579 2.64 12.74 -35.38
N GLU A 580 3.45 11.94 -36.07
CA GLU A 580 4.89 12.14 -36.28
C GLU A 580 5.19 12.85 -37.60
N GLU A 581 6.39 13.43 -37.74
CA GLU A 581 6.72 14.37 -38.84
C GLU A 581 6.68 13.71 -40.21
N ALA A 582 6.87 12.40 -40.24
CA ALA A 582 6.75 11.57 -41.42
C ALA A 582 5.29 11.19 -41.76
N GLY A 583 4.27 11.83 -41.15
CA GLY A 583 2.85 11.60 -41.42
C GLY A 583 2.25 10.33 -40.79
N GLY A 584 2.99 9.66 -39.89
CA GLY A 584 2.56 8.41 -39.24
C GLY A 584 2.09 8.61 -37.79
N LEU A 585 1.13 7.81 -37.34
CA LEU A 585 0.73 7.77 -35.93
C LEU A 585 1.69 6.90 -35.11
N ARG A 586 2.04 7.37 -33.92
CA ARG A 586 2.82 6.61 -32.93
C ARG A 586 2.17 6.70 -31.56
N ALA A 587 2.14 5.56 -30.87
CA ALA A 587 1.65 5.47 -29.51
C ALA A 587 2.80 5.49 -28.49
N TYR A 588 2.64 6.32 -27.46
CA TYR A 588 3.52 6.44 -26.31
C TYR A 588 2.76 5.99 -25.08
N VAL A 589 3.35 5.08 -24.31
CA VAL A 589 2.68 4.38 -23.23
C VAL A 589 3.39 4.65 -21.91
N ASN A 590 2.61 4.82 -20.86
CA ASN A 590 3.04 4.64 -19.49
C ASN A 590 2.34 3.42 -18.86
N VAL A 591 3.11 2.44 -18.38
CA VAL A 591 2.60 1.33 -17.56
C VAL A 591 3.23 1.39 -16.17
N ALA A 592 2.40 1.43 -15.13
CA ALA A 592 2.84 1.59 -13.75
C ALA A 592 2.42 0.42 -12.85
N THR A 593 3.18 0.20 -11.77
CA THR A 593 2.86 -0.79 -10.73
C THR A 593 1.81 -0.30 -9.73
N GLY A 594 1.59 1.02 -9.66
CA GLY A 594 0.68 1.67 -8.72
C GLY A 594 -0.08 2.84 -9.33
N ASN A 595 -1.05 3.35 -8.56
CA ASN A 595 -2.04 4.35 -8.99
C ASN A 595 -1.40 5.64 -9.50
N PHE A 596 -2.06 6.30 -10.46
CA PHE A 596 -1.77 7.67 -10.83
C PHE A 596 -2.29 8.64 -9.76
N ASN A 597 -1.61 8.70 -8.61
CA ASN A 597 -1.98 9.59 -7.51
C ASN A 597 -0.73 10.24 -6.89
N PRO A 598 -0.64 11.59 -6.91
CA PRO A 598 0.55 12.31 -6.45
C PRO A 598 0.80 12.15 -4.94
N THR A 599 -0.25 11.99 -4.15
CA THR A 599 -0.17 11.82 -2.70
C THR A 599 0.42 10.45 -2.35
N THR A 600 -0.12 9.38 -2.93
CA THR A 600 0.41 8.03 -2.67
C THR A 600 1.81 7.84 -3.25
N ALA A 601 2.14 8.51 -4.36
CA ALA A 601 3.48 8.45 -4.96
C ALA A 601 4.60 8.98 -4.04
N LYS A 602 4.28 9.78 -3.00
CA LYS A 602 5.26 10.21 -1.98
C LYS A 602 5.50 9.18 -0.88
N LEU A 603 4.59 8.20 -0.75
CA LEU A 603 4.59 7.21 0.33
C LEU A 603 4.86 5.78 -0.15
N TYR A 604 4.49 5.46 -1.39
CA TYR A 604 4.50 4.10 -1.95
C TYR A 604 5.69 3.93 -2.87
N THR A 605 6.35 2.78 -2.78
CA THR A 605 7.45 2.46 -3.70
C THR A 605 6.89 1.86 -4.98
N ASP A 606 6.62 2.69 -5.98
CA ASP A 606 6.08 2.24 -7.27
C ASP A 606 7.09 2.42 -8.40
N MET A 607 6.84 1.75 -9.53
CA MET A 607 7.59 1.94 -10.76
C MET A 607 6.66 2.28 -11.91
N ALA A 608 7.15 3.08 -12.86
CA ALA A 608 6.42 3.38 -14.09
C ALA A 608 7.38 3.34 -15.29
N LEU A 609 7.03 2.54 -16.29
CA LEU A 609 7.76 2.41 -17.55
C LEU A 609 7.11 3.30 -18.60
N PHE A 610 7.88 4.21 -19.17
CA PHE A 610 7.52 4.97 -20.36
C PHE A 610 8.21 4.36 -21.58
N THR A 611 7.43 3.99 -22.60
CA THR A 611 7.92 3.34 -23.81
C THR A 611 7.10 3.74 -25.03
N CYS A 612 7.70 3.61 -26.21
CA CYS A 612 6.98 3.62 -27.49
C CYS A 612 7.29 2.36 -28.32
N ALA A 613 7.65 1.25 -27.66
CA ALA A 613 7.89 -0.03 -28.31
C ALA A 613 6.60 -0.49 -29.03
N PRO A 614 6.64 -0.73 -30.36
CA PRO A 614 5.42 -0.97 -31.15
C PRO A 614 4.54 -2.10 -30.62
N ALA A 615 5.14 -3.22 -30.19
CA ALA A 615 4.39 -4.37 -29.68
C ALA A 615 3.70 -4.10 -28.33
N ILE A 616 4.35 -3.38 -27.41
CA ILE A 616 3.75 -3.00 -26.12
C ILE A 616 2.65 -1.96 -26.35
N ALA A 617 2.91 -0.98 -27.23
CA ALA A 617 1.94 0.04 -27.56
C ALA A 617 0.67 -0.53 -28.21
N ALA A 618 0.83 -1.46 -29.15
CA ALA A 618 -0.29 -2.18 -29.76
C ALA A 618 -1.10 -2.96 -28.70
N ASP A 619 -0.44 -3.67 -27.80
CA ASP A 619 -1.12 -4.43 -26.73
C ASP A 619 -1.87 -3.53 -25.74
N VAL A 620 -1.34 -2.34 -25.40
CA VAL A 620 -2.07 -1.39 -24.54
C VAL A 620 -3.28 -0.79 -25.25
N LEU A 621 -3.17 -0.44 -26.54
CA LEU A 621 -4.32 0.01 -27.32
C LEU A 621 -5.40 -1.07 -27.41
N ASP A 622 -4.97 -2.30 -27.66
CA ASP A 622 -5.80 -3.50 -27.67
C ASP A 622 -6.51 -3.72 -26.32
N LEU A 623 -5.81 -3.51 -25.20
CA LEU A 623 -6.38 -3.57 -23.85
C LEU A 623 -7.48 -2.52 -23.70
N PHE A 624 -7.23 -1.26 -24.07
CA PHE A 624 -8.27 -0.23 -24.00
C PHE A 624 -9.47 -0.58 -24.87
N ASN A 625 -9.26 -1.10 -26.08
CA ASN A 625 -10.36 -1.53 -26.95
C ASN A 625 -11.17 -2.68 -26.37
N ALA A 626 -10.54 -3.61 -25.62
CA ALA A 626 -11.24 -4.68 -24.91
C ALA A 626 -11.98 -4.18 -23.65
N LEU A 627 -11.53 -3.08 -23.04
CA LEU A 627 -12.18 -2.49 -21.87
C LEU A 627 -13.30 -1.53 -22.21
N THR A 628 -13.23 -0.86 -23.36
CA THR A 628 -14.25 0.12 -23.80
C THR A 628 -15.18 -0.42 -24.87
N GLY A 629 -14.87 -1.55 -25.50
CA GLY A 629 -15.72 -2.21 -26.49
C GLY A 629 -15.91 -3.68 -26.17
N TYR A 630 -16.93 -4.31 -26.77
CA TYR A 630 -17.24 -5.74 -26.62
C TYR A 630 -16.21 -6.66 -27.33
N SER A 631 -14.92 -6.41 -27.19
CA SER A 631 -13.85 -7.22 -27.79
C SER A 631 -13.42 -8.35 -26.84
N ARG A 632 -13.63 -9.60 -27.24
CA ARG A 632 -13.17 -10.79 -26.51
C ARG A 632 -11.71 -11.11 -26.82
N LYS A 633 -10.81 -10.15 -26.61
CA LYS A 633 -9.39 -10.36 -26.89
C LYS A 633 -8.80 -11.37 -25.92
N ARG A 634 -8.39 -12.53 -26.45
CA ARG A 634 -7.83 -13.65 -25.65
C ARG A 634 -6.31 -13.66 -25.58
N ASN A 635 -5.63 -12.95 -26.47
CA ASN A 635 -4.18 -13.01 -26.59
C ASN A 635 -3.58 -11.61 -26.75
N TYR A 636 -2.43 -11.42 -26.09
CA TYR A 636 -1.58 -10.23 -26.20
C TYR A 636 -0.18 -10.67 -26.63
N ARG A 637 0.54 -9.80 -27.34
CA ARG A 637 1.84 -10.12 -27.95
C ARG A 637 2.97 -10.20 -26.92
N ARG A 638 3.00 -9.23 -26.02
CA ARG A 638 4.05 -8.98 -25.03
C ARG A 638 3.48 -8.82 -23.61
N LEU A 639 2.32 -8.17 -23.46
CA LEU A 639 1.71 -7.98 -22.13
C LEU A 639 1.17 -9.29 -21.55
N LEU A 640 1.30 -9.44 -20.24
CA LEU A 640 0.51 -10.40 -19.47
C LEU A 640 -0.70 -9.65 -18.91
N VAL A 641 -1.91 -10.10 -19.22
CA VAL A 641 -3.15 -9.43 -18.83
C VAL A 641 -4.00 -10.39 -18.01
N ALA A 642 -4.41 -9.99 -16.81
CA ALA A 642 -5.38 -10.73 -16.01
C ALA A 642 -6.81 -10.27 -16.36
N PRO A 643 -7.83 -11.13 -16.26
CA PRO A 643 -7.75 -12.58 -16.03
C PRO A 643 -7.45 -13.40 -17.28
N VAL A 644 -7.11 -12.75 -18.39
CA VAL A 644 -7.06 -13.38 -19.72
C VAL A 644 -5.94 -14.40 -19.90
N SER A 645 -4.71 -14.08 -19.48
CA SER A 645 -3.53 -14.92 -19.73
C SER A 645 -2.43 -14.84 -18.67
N MET A 646 -2.57 -13.95 -17.68
CA MET A 646 -1.49 -13.71 -16.72
C MET A 646 -1.20 -14.93 -15.84
N LEU A 647 -2.22 -15.59 -15.29
CA LEU A 647 -2.06 -16.79 -14.45
C LEU A 647 -1.36 -17.90 -15.23
N ASP A 648 -1.96 -18.32 -16.35
CA ASP A 648 -1.45 -19.39 -17.21
C ASP A 648 0.00 -19.16 -17.64
N ARG A 649 0.35 -17.93 -18.03
CA ARG A 649 1.72 -17.62 -18.45
C ARG A 649 2.70 -17.57 -17.30
N VAL A 650 2.31 -17.09 -16.13
CA VAL A 650 3.17 -17.15 -14.93
C VAL A 650 3.42 -18.60 -14.53
N VAL A 651 2.37 -19.42 -14.51
CA VAL A 651 2.47 -20.87 -14.26
C VAL A 651 3.39 -21.55 -15.27
N ALA A 652 3.21 -21.28 -16.57
CA ALA A 652 4.05 -21.83 -17.63
C ALA A 652 5.52 -21.42 -17.49
N MET A 653 5.80 -20.17 -17.11
CA MET A 653 7.17 -19.72 -16.85
C MET A 653 7.79 -20.44 -15.64
N ILE A 654 7.04 -20.67 -14.55
CA ILE A 654 7.52 -21.44 -13.40
C ILE A 654 7.82 -22.90 -13.80
N ALA A 655 6.93 -23.53 -14.58
CA ALA A 655 7.14 -24.88 -15.09
C ALA A 655 8.35 -24.97 -16.03
N ALA A 656 8.59 -23.94 -16.85
CA ALA A 656 9.77 -23.86 -17.72
C ALA A 656 11.08 -23.79 -16.91
N GLU A 657 11.12 -23.03 -15.82
CA GLU A 657 12.27 -23.03 -14.90
C GLU A 657 12.52 -24.42 -14.30
N ALA A 658 11.47 -25.14 -13.92
CA ALA A 658 11.59 -26.52 -13.42
C ALA A 658 12.18 -27.46 -14.48
N ALA A 659 11.76 -27.33 -15.74
CA ALA A 659 12.34 -28.07 -16.86
C ALA A 659 13.81 -27.70 -17.11
N HIS A 660 14.16 -26.42 -17.00
CA HIS A 660 15.55 -25.97 -17.10
C HIS A 660 16.43 -26.53 -15.99
N ALA A 661 15.96 -26.56 -14.74
CA ALA A 661 16.68 -27.13 -13.62
C ALA A 661 16.95 -28.62 -13.81
N ARG A 662 15.93 -29.40 -14.21
CA ARG A 662 16.09 -30.84 -14.54
C ARG A 662 17.09 -31.08 -15.68
N ALA A 663 17.19 -30.14 -16.61
CA ALA A 663 18.15 -30.19 -17.72
C ALA A 663 19.54 -29.62 -17.36
N GLY A 664 19.80 -29.25 -16.10
CA GLY A 664 21.07 -28.66 -15.66
C GLY A 664 21.33 -27.25 -16.20
N ARG A 665 20.30 -26.57 -16.73
CA ARG A 665 20.38 -25.20 -17.25
C ARG A 665 20.16 -24.18 -16.12
N PRO A 666 20.62 -22.92 -16.27
CA PRO A 666 20.37 -21.88 -15.28
C PRO A 666 18.88 -21.70 -14.99
N ALA A 667 18.46 -22.00 -13.76
CA ALA A 667 17.08 -21.93 -13.33
C ALA A 667 16.94 -21.17 -12.02
N ARG A 668 16.20 -20.05 -12.04
CA ARG A 668 16.00 -19.18 -10.88
C ARG A 668 14.77 -18.31 -11.06
N ILE A 669 14.02 -18.16 -9.97
CA ILE A 669 12.86 -17.27 -9.88
C ILE A 669 13.12 -16.23 -8.79
N ILE A 670 12.89 -14.95 -9.11
CA ILE A 670 12.83 -13.89 -8.10
C ILE A 670 11.54 -13.10 -8.32
N ALA A 671 10.69 -13.01 -7.30
CA ALA A 671 9.44 -12.24 -7.39
C ALA A 671 9.31 -11.27 -6.23
N GLN A 672 9.27 -9.97 -6.55
CA GLN A 672 8.87 -8.94 -5.62
C GLN A 672 7.39 -8.64 -5.81
N ILE A 673 6.58 -8.83 -4.77
CA ILE A 673 5.12 -8.65 -4.77
C ILE A 673 4.62 -8.24 -3.39
N ASN A 674 3.39 -7.76 -3.29
CA ASN A 674 2.81 -7.37 -2.00
C ASN A 674 2.12 -8.54 -1.28
N GLY A 675 1.79 -9.62 -1.98
CA GLY A 675 1.23 -10.82 -1.36
C GLY A 675 1.18 -12.03 -2.31
N LEU A 676 1.20 -13.23 -1.72
CA LEU A 676 1.10 -14.52 -2.41
C LEU A 676 0.01 -15.36 -1.74
N THR A 677 -1.11 -15.57 -2.43
CA THR A 677 -2.23 -16.38 -1.92
C THR A 677 -2.82 -17.32 -2.96
N GLU A 678 -2.39 -17.23 -4.23
CA GLU A 678 -2.92 -18.04 -5.33
C GLU A 678 -2.45 -19.51 -5.23
N PRO A 679 -3.36 -20.48 -4.99
CA PRO A 679 -2.98 -21.87 -4.77
C PRO A 679 -2.23 -22.49 -5.95
N GLU A 680 -2.66 -22.18 -7.17
CA GLU A 680 -2.04 -22.76 -8.37
C GLU A 680 -0.59 -22.33 -8.54
N ILE A 681 -0.28 -21.05 -8.29
CA ILE A 681 1.10 -20.56 -8.30
C ILE A 681 1.90 -21.23 -7.19
N ILE A 682 1.36 -21.35 -5.98
CA ILE A 682 2.06 -21.99 -4.84
C ILE A 682 2.41 -23.45 -5.16
N ARG A 683 1.48 -24.21 -5.74
CA ARG A 683 1.71 -25.60 -6.17
C ARG A 683 2.87 -25.70 -7.15
N HIS A 684 2.89 -24.83 -8.18
CA HIS A 684 3.97 -24.83 -9.17
C HIS A 684 5.31 -24.35 -8.60
N LEU A 685 5.31 -23.44 -7.63
CA LEU A 685 6.54 -23.04 -6.93
C LEU A 685 7.12 -24.19 -6.11
N TYR A 686 6.29 -24.97 -5.42
CA TYR A 686 6.75 -26.19 -4.74
C TYR A 686 7.32 -27.22 -5.72
N ALA A 687 6.64 -27.49 -6.85
CA ALA A 687 7.15 -28.40 -7.87
C ALA A 687 8.48 -27.91 -8.50
N ALA A 688 8.61 -26.60 -8.74
CA ALA A 688 9.85 -25.99 -9.23
C ALA A 688 10.99 -26.12 -8.22
N SER A 689 10.73 -25.90 -6.94
CA SER A 689 11.71 -26.11 -5.87
C SER A 689 12.18 -27.57 -5.80
N GLN A 690 11.28 -28.56 -5.93
CA GLN A 690 11.62 -29.98 -6.01
C GLN A 690 12.49 -30.33 -7.23
N ALA A 691 12.30 -29.62 -8.34
CA ALA A 691 13.13 -29.76 -9.53
C ALA A 691 14.53 -29.12 -9.41
N GLY A 692 14.83 -28.43 -8.30
CA GLY A 692 16.11 -27.77 -8.06
C GLY A 692 16.15 -26.27 -8.42
N VAL A 693 15.00 -25.65 -8.73
CA VAL A 693 14.94 -24.20 -9.00
C VAL A 693 15.16 -23.42 -7.71
N ILE A 694 16.07 -22.44 -7.73
CA ILE A 694 16.23 -21.50 -6.61
C ILE A 694 15.17 -20.40 -6.70
N ILE A 695 14.39 -20.20 -5.64
CA ILE A 695 13.25 -19.28 -5.63
C ILE A 695 13.39 -18.28 -4.48
N ASP A 696 13.49 -16.99 -4.82
CA ASP A 696 13.52 -15.89 -3.85
C ASP A 696 12.28 -15.01 -3.98
N LEU A 697 11.45 -14.99 -2.94
CA LEU A 697 10.22 -14.20 -2.91
C LEU A 697 10.40 -13.00 -1.99
N ILE A 698 10.17 -11.78 -2.46
CA ILE A 698 10.20 -10.54 -1.66
C ILE A 698 8.75 -10.10 -1.47
N ILE A 699 8.16 -10.48 -0.33
CA ILE A 699 6.73 -10.35 -0.04
C ILE A 699 6.52 -9.52 1.22
N ARG A 700 6.03 -8.28 1.06
CA ARG A 700 5.72 -7.39 2.19
C ARG A 700 4.54 -7.89 3.03
N GLY A 701 3.42 -8.21 2.38
CA GLY A 701 2.14 -8.48 3.02
C GLY A 701 1.89 -9.97 3.28
N PRO A 702 0.65 -10.48 3.04
CA PRO A 702 0.31 -11.86 3.33
C PRO A 702 0.96 -12.84 2.34
N CYS A 703 1.59 -13.88 2.89
CA CYS A 703 2.16 -15.01 2.15
C CYS A 703 1.60 -16.31 2.70
N ARG A 704 0.88 -17.08 1.87
CA ARG A 704 0.40 -18.42 2.23
C ARG A 704 1.43 -19.51 2.00
N LEU A 705 2.41 -19.28 1.12
CA LEU A 705 3.49 -20.24 0.87
C LEU A 705 4.35 -20.45 2.12
N ARG A 706 4.70 -21.70 2.39
CA ARG A 706 5.54 -22.13 3.49
C ARG A 706 6.95 -22.50 2.98
N PRO A 707 7.99 -21.69 3.27
CA PRO A 707 9.36 -21.96 2.82
C PRO A 707 10.04 -23.03 3.69
N GLY A 708 11.11 -23.65 3.18
CA GLY A 708 12.00 -24.52 3.96
C GLY A 708 11.42 -25.88 4.37
N LEU A 709 10.35 -26.36 3.74
CA LEU A 709 9.81 -27.70 3.99
C LEU A 709 10.69 -28.76 3.31
N PRO A 710 11.20 -29.77 4.05
CA PRO A 710 12.00 -30.85 3.49
C PRO A 710 11.31 -31.54 2.31
N GLY A 711 12.06 -31.77 1.22
CA GLY A 711 11.57 -32.41 0.00
C GLY A 711 10.52 -31.62 -0.77
N ARG A 712 10.28 -30.33 -0.44
CA ARG A 712 9.25 -29.50 -1.09
C ARG A 712 9.72 -28.08 -1.37
N SER A 713 10.04 -27.31 -0.33
CA SER A 713 10.35 -25.87 -0.43
C SER A 713 11.71 -25.50 0.14
N GLU A 714 12.65 -26.45 0.19
CA GLU A 714 14.04 -26.26 0.63
C GLU A 714 14.77 -25.19 -0.20
N ASN A 715 14.41 -25.06 -1.48
CA ASN A 715 14.98 -24.08 -2.39
C ASN A 715 14.20 -22.74 -2.43
N ILE A 716 13.22 -22.55 -1.55
CA ILE A 716 12.38 -21.34 -1.49
C ILE A 716 12.74 -20.52 -0.26
N ARG A 717 13.07 -19.25 -0.48
CA ARG A 717 13.27 -18.24 0.58
C ARG A 717 12.26 -17.12 0.42
N VAL A 718 11.68 -16.68 1.53
CA VAL A 718 10.71 -15.58 1.55
C VAL A 718 11.25 -14.46 2.42
N PHE A 719 11.52 -13.33 1.80
CA PHE A 719 11.98 -12.09 2.39
C PHE A 719 10.82 -11.11 2.53
N SER A 720 10.86 -10.25 3.53
CA SER A 720 9.91 -9.15 3.67
C SER A 720 10.58 -7.90 4.20
N TRP A 721 10.15 -6.77 3.66
CA TRP A 721 10.67 -5.47 4.04
C TRP A 721 9.51 -4.56 4.43
N VAL A 722 9.57 -4.01 5.65
CA VAL A 722 8.61 -3.05 6.20
C VAL A 722 9.43 -1.89 6.78
N GLY A 723 9.06 -0.65 6.44
CA GLY A 723 9.80 0.53 6.88
C GLY A 723 9.10 1.82 6.47
N ARG A 724 9.86 2.92 6.41
CA ARG A 724 9.37 4.29 6.11
C ARG A 724 8.41 4.37 4.93
N PHE A 725 8.74 3.71 3.82
CA PHE A 725 7.92 3.71 2.62
C PHE A 725 7.16 2.40 2.47
N LEU A 726 5.93 2.49 1.96
CA LEU A 726 5.11 1.32 1.68
C LEU A 726 5.66 0.59 0.46
N GLN A 727 6.25 -0.60 0.64
CA GLN A 727 6.67 -1.38 -0.54
C GLN A 727 5.43 -1.76 -1.35
N HIS A 728 5.40 -1.33 -2.62
CA HIS A 728 4.24 -1.51 -3.49
C HIS A 728 4.58 -1.96 -4.93
N ARG A 729 5.85 -1.91 -5.31
CA ARG A 729 6.37 -2.37 -6.61
C ARG A 729 6.16 -3.87 -6.76
N ARG A 730 5.78 -4.30 -7.97
CA ARG A 730 5.83 -5.71 -8.35
C ARG A 730 6.79 -5.92 -9.51
N VAL A 731 7.73 -6.84 -9.31
CA VAL A 731 8.76 -7.19 -10.29
C VAL A 731 8.90 -8.70 -10.33
N PHE A 732 8.83 -9.29 -11.53
CA PHE A 732 9.06 -10.72 -11.74
C PHE A 732 10.37 -10.91 -12.49
N TYR A 733 11.14 -11.90 -12.09
CA TYR A 733 12.36 -12.33 -12.75
C TYR A 733 12.38 -13.85 -12.89
N PHE A 734 12.73 -14.30 -14.09
CA PHE A 734 12.93 -15.69 -14.46
C PHE A 734 14.27 -15.80 -15.20
N SER A 735 15.14 -16.73 -14.82
CA SER A 735 16.42 -16.99 -15.49
C SER A 735 16.21 -17.38 -16.97
N ALA A 736 15.12 -18.10 -17.25
CA ALA A 736 14.67 -18.57 -18.55
C ALA A 736 15.82 -19.21 -19.35
N GLY A 737 16.54 -20.11 -18.68
CA GLY A 737 17.66 -20.84 -19.25
C GLY A 737 18.83 -19.95 -19.71
N GLY A 738 18.97 -18.75 -19.12
CA GLY A 738 20.04 -17.77 -19.40
C GLY A 738 19.60 -16.52 -20.18
N SER A 739 18.31 -16.41 -20.56
CA SER A 739 17.81 -15.26 -21.33
C SER A 739 17.33 -14.08 -20.47
N ASP A 740 17.22 -14.26 -19.15
CA ASP A 740 16.88 -13.24 -18.15
C ASP A 740 15.62 -12.42 -18.48
N LEU A 741 14.46 -12.95 -18.12
CA LEU A 741 13.17 -12.28 -18.30
C LEU A 741 12.83 -11.41 -17.10
N TYR A 742 12.44 -10.16 -17.36
CA TYR A 742 12.00 -9.22 -16.34
C TYR A 742 10.62 -8.65 -16.68
N PHE A 743 9.76 -8.52 -15.68
CA PHE A 743 8.48 -7.85 -15.79
C PHE A 743 8.30 -6.84 -14.66
N ILE A 744 7.63 -5.73 -14.94
CA ILE A 744 6.97 -4.93 -13.89
C ILE A 744 5.46 -5.17 -13.97
N SER A 745 4.76 -5.18 -12.84
CA SER A 745 3.35 -5.58 -12.79
C SER A 745 2.50 -4.70 -11.87
N SER A 746 1.23 -4.53 -12.22
CA SER A 746 0.20 -4.01 -11.30
C SER A 746 -0.38 -5.11 -10.39
N ALA A 747 -0.23 -6.38 -10.77
CA ALA A 747 -0.75 -7.54 -10.04
C ALA A 747 0.21 -8.06 -8.97
N ASP A 748 -0.37 -8.54 -7.87
CA ASP A 748 0.24 -9.52 -6.97
C ASP A 748 -0.16 -10.94 -7.37
N TRP A 749 0.50 -11.96 -6.83
CA TRP A 749 0.12 -13.38 -7.02
C TRP A 749 -0.98 -13.80 -6.05
N ARG A 750 -2.14 -13.15 -6.18
CA ARG A 750 -3.34 -13.42 -5.40
C ARG A 750 -4.50 -13.73 -6.33
N SER A 751 -5.40 -14.62 -5.93
CA SER A 751 -6.56 -15.03 -6.73
C SER A 751 -7.37 -13.86 -7.23
N ARG A 752 -7.72 -12.92 -6.34
CA ARG A 752 -8.44 -11.70 -6.73
C ARG A 752 -7.72 -10.81 -7.75
N ASN A 753 -6.40 -10.90 -7.85
CA ASN A 753 -5.61 -10.11 -8.79
C ASN A 753 -5.51 -10.80 -10.14
N LEU A 754 -5.49 -12.14 -10.14
CA LEU A 754 -5.29 -12.94 -11.33
C LEU A 754 -6.61 -13.36 -11.98
N ASN A 755 -7.70 -13.42 -11.23
CA ASN A 755 -9.00 -13.95 -11.68
C ASN A 755 -10.12 -12.88 -11.69
N ASP A 756 -10.14 -11.99 -10.68
CA ASP A 756 -11.26 -11.06 -10.48
C ASP A 756 -10.96 -9.61 -10.92
N ARG A 757 -9.77 -9.39 -11.49
CA ARG A 757 -9.25 -8.05 -11.81
C ARG A 757 -8.62 -7.99 -13.19
N ILE A 758 -8.77 -6.83 -13.80
CA ILE A 758 -7.95 -6.45 -14.95
C ILE A 758 -6.64 -5.89 -14.43
N GLU A 759 -5.55 -6.64 -14.62
CA GLU A 759 -4.18 -6.26 -14.25
C GLU A 759 -3.25 -6.43 -15.44
N VAL A 760 -2.11 -5.73 -15.43
CA VAL A 760 -1.12 -5.80 -16.51
C VAL A 760 0.28 -6.03 -15.93
N ALA A 761 1.02 -6.98 -16.50
CA ALA A 761 2.47 -7.06 -16.37
C ALA A 761 3.12 -6.80 -17.73
N THR A 762 4.13 -5.93 -17.74
CA THR A 762 4.84 -5.50 -18.94
C THR A 762 6.28 -6.00 -18.91
N PRO A 763 6.77 -6.67 -19.97
CA PRO A 763 8.16 -7.09 -20.04
C PRO A 763 9.10 -5.89 -20.14
N VAL A 764 10.30 -6.04 -19.62
CA VAL A 764 11.35 -5.01 -19.64
C VAL A 764 12.53 -5.55 -20.44
N ASP A 765 12.67 -5.08 -21.67
CA ASP A 765 13.72 -5.54 -22.60
C ASP A 765 15.00 -4.68 -22.51
N ASP A 766 14.90 -3.38 -22.18
CA ASP A 766 16.05 -2.46 -22.11
C ASP A 766 17.12 -2.94 -21.10
N PRO A 767 18.35 -3.25 -21.54
CA PRO A 767 19.41 -3.78 -20.67
C PRO A 767 19.80 -2.85 -19.52
N ARG A 768 19.69 -1.52 -19.71
CA ARG A 768 19.98 -0.52 -18.67
C ARG A 768 18.92 -0.57 -17.59
N ILE A 769 17.66 -0.79 -17.96
CA ILE A 769 16.56 -0.95 -17.00
C ILE A 769 16.67 -2.31 -16.30
N LYS A 770 16.94 -3.41 -17.02
CA LYS A 770 17.19 -4.74 -16.42
C LYS A 770 18.29 -4.67 -15.34
N ARG A 771 19.40 -3.96 -15.60
CA ARG A 771 20.47 -3.73 -14.61
C ARG A 771 20.00 -3.02 -13.35
N LYS A 772 19.12 -2.02 -13.48
CA LYS A 772 18.52 -1.30 -12.34
C LYS A 772 17.58 -2.21 -11.53
N LEU A 773 16.75 -3.01 -12.20
CA LEU A 773 15.87 -3.98 -11.56
C LEU A 773 16.68 -5.04 -10.82
N ARG A 774 17.73 -5.58 -11.43
CA ARG A 774 18.66 -6.52 -10.79
C ARG A 774 19.29 -5.94 -9.52
N LYS A 775 19.84 -4.72 -9.59
CA LYS A 775 20.40 -4.03 -8.41
C LYS A 775 19.36 -3.84 -7.31
N SER A 776 18.13 -3.48 -7.69
CA SER A 776 17.00 -3.32 -6.76
C SER A 776 16.63 -4.64 -6.08
N LEU A 777 16.54 -5.76 -6.81
CA LEU A 777 16.23 -7.07 -6.24
C LEU A 777 17.36 -7.55 -5.34
N ASN A 778 18.61 -7.43 -5.77
CA ASN A 778 19.80 -7.79 -4.98
C ASN A 778 19.90 -7.06 -3.65
N PHE A 779 19.43 -5.81 -3.57
CA PHE A 779 19.40 -5.08 -2.32
C PHE A 779 18.61 -5.85 -1.25
N PHE A 780 17.40 -6.33 -1.57
CA PHE A 780 16.56 -7.06 -0.61
C PHE A 780 17.12 -8.42 -0.24
N LEU A 781 17.71 -9.14 -1.21
CA LEU A 781 18.26 -10.48 -0.95
C LEU A 781 19.50 -10.43 -0.02
N ASN A 782 20.23 -9.32 -0.06
CA ASN A 782 21.49 -9.15 0.69
C ASN A 782 21.35 -8.23 1.90
N ASP A 783 20.24 -7.53 2.08
CA ASP A 783 20.00 -6.72 3.27
C ASP A 783 19.89 -7.61 4.53
N ARG A 784 20.53 -7.13 5.60
CA ARG A 784 20.58 -7.78 6.92
C ARG A 784 20.12 -6.86 8.04
N LEU A 785 19.67 -5.65 7.70
CA LEU A 785 19.29 -4.63 8.68
C LEU A 785 17.78 -4.48 8.82
N HIS A 786 17.04 -4.57 7.71
CA HIS A 786 15.61 -4.25 7.68
C HIS A 786 14.76 -5.33 7.00
N THR A 787 15.41 -6.39 6.49
CA THR A 787 14.75 -7.47 5.77
C THR A 787 14.52 -8.66 6.70
N TRP A 788 13.25 -8.94 6.91
CA TRP A 788 12.76 -10.13 7.59
C TRP A 788 12.83 -11.34 6.65
N GLN A 789 13.03 -12.52 7.22
CA GLN A 789 12.84 -13.79 6.53
C GLN A 789 11.72 -14.58 7.20
N LEU A 790 10.89 -15.25 6.40
CA LEU A 790 9.85 -16.16 6.87
C LEU A 790 10.45 -17.55 7.11
N ALA A 791 10.31 -18.05 8.33
CA ALA A 791 10.64 -19.43 8.68
C ALA A 791 9.51 -20.40 8.30
N SER A 792 9.83 -21.68 8.29
CA SER A 792 8.88 -22.76 8.01
C SER A 792 7.77 -22.89 9.07
N ASP A 793 7.91 -22.32 10.27
CA ASP A 793 6.88 -22.31 11.32
C ASP A 793 5.92 -21.09 11.22
N GLY A 794 6.09 -20.24 10.21
CA GLY A 794 5.27 -19.04 9.98
C GLY A 794 5.78 -17.79 10.67
N ARG A 795 6.85 -17.88 11.47
CA ARG A 795 7.45 -16.72 12.14
C ARG A 795 8.36 -15.95 11.20
N TYR A 796 8.39 -14.64 11.38
CA TYR A 796 9.35 -13.75 10.72
C TYR A 796 10.48 -13.39 11.67
N TYR A 797 11.71 -13.38 11.17
CA TYR A 797 12.89 -12.98 11.92
C TYR A 797 13.83 -12.13 11.06
N MET A 798 14.66 -11.29 11.69
CA MET A 798 15.72 -10.58 10.99
C MET A 798 17.03 -11.37 11.12
N PRO A 799 17.66 -11.79 10.01
CA PRO A 799 18.96 -12.46 10.06
C PRO A 799 20.01 -11.52 10.67
N ARG A 800 20.74 -11.96 11.70
CA ARG A 800 21.88 -11.19 12.23
C ARG A 800 22.94 -11.03 11.13
N ALA A 801 23.54 -9.84 11.01
CA ALA A 801 24.84 -9.74 10.36
C ALA A 801 25.80 -10.68 11.12
N PRO A 802 26.69 -11.42 10.44
CA PRO A 802 27.75 -12.12 11.14
C PRO A 802 28.45 -11.11 12.04
N LEU A 803 28.57 -11.40 13.33
CA LEU A 803 29.59 -10.74 14.14
C LEU A 803 30.89 -11.07 13.43
N THR A 804 31.48 -10.12 12.72
CA THR A 804 32.87 -10.24 12.33
C THR A 804 33.63 -10.31 13.64
N THR A 805 33.93 -11.53 14.10
CA THR A 805 35.05 -11.78 14.98
C THR A 805 36.29 -11.40 14.18
N VAL A 806 36.59 -10.10 14.13
CA VAL A 806 37.95 -9.63 13.87
C VAL A 806 38.71 -9.91 15.16
N GLY A 807 38.98 -11.19 15.42
CA GLY A 807 40.20 -11.55 16.11
C GLY A 807 41.32 -11.34 15.11
N PRO A 808 42.42 -10.67 15.46
CA PRO A 808 43.57 -10.62 14.56
C PRO A 808 43.98 -12.06 14.22
N PRO A 809 44.28 -12.37 12.95
CA PRO A 809 44.79 -13.69 12.61
C PRO A 809 46.07 -13.93 13.40
N ALA A 810 46.18 -15.13 13.99
CA ALA A 810 47.44 -15.59 14.58
C ALA A 810 48.52 -15.48 13.50
N VAL A 811 49.53 -14.66 13.75
CA VAL A 811 50.68 -14.52 12.87
C VAL A 811 51.60 -15.69 13.18
N ASP A 812 51.73 -16.62 12.24
CA ASP A 812 52.81 -17.59 12.25
C ASP A 812 54.15 -16.85 12.09
N GLU A 813 54.95 -16.85 13.14
CA GLU A 813 56.35 -16.40 13.13
C GLU A 813 57.23 -17.40 12.34
N ALA A 814 57.22 -17.30 11.01
CA ALA A 814 58.32 -17.85 10.18
C ALA A 814 58.24 -17.34 8.73
N SER A 815 58.79 -16.16 8.47
CA SER A 815 59.58 -15.87 7.25
C SER A 815 59.91 -14.37 7.20
N SER A 816 61.11 -14.04 7.70
CA SER A 816 61.71 -12.75 7.46
C SER A 816 62.25 -12.64 6.04
N ALA A 817 62.29 -11.39 5.57
CA ALA A 817 63.21 -10.85 4.57
C ALA A 817 62.83 -11.04 3.09
N THR A 818 62.11 -10.05 2.54
CA THR A 818 62.70 -9.21 1.48
C THR A 818 61.89 -7.93 1.24
N ALA A 819 62.64 -6.84 1.04
CA ALA A 819 62.28 -5.61 0.33
C ALA A 819 61.30 -4.62 0.99
N ALA A 820 61.93 -3.69 1.71
CA ALA A 820 61.53 -2.29 1.72
C ALA A 820 61.38 -1.74 0.28
N THR A 821 60.37 -0.87 0.09
CA THR A 821 60.40 0.44 -0.60
C THR A 821 59.08 0.68 -1.34
N LEU A 822 58.17 1.47 -0.74
CA LEU A 822 57.39 2.55 -1.36
C LEU A 822 56.33 3.03 -0.35
N ALA A 823 56.75 4.00 0.47
CA ALA A 823 55.85 4.84 1.23
C ALA A 823 55.10 5.78 0.27
N GLY A 824 53.78 5.89 0.44
CA GLY A 824 52.98 6.84 -0.34
C GLY A 824 51.51 6.84 0.07
N PHE A 825 51.15 7.76 0.96
CA PHE A 825 49.80 8.28 1.20
C PHE A 825 48.74 7.37 1.86
N ALA A 826 48.90 7.15 3.17
CA ALA A 826 47.76 7.00 4.06
C ALA A 826 47.23 8.39 4.46
N ARG A 827 45.95 8.68 4.14
CA ARG A 827 45.22 9.82 4.73
C ARG A 827 44.73 9.43 6.13
N PRO A 828 44.95 10.27 7.16
CA PRO A 828 44.44 10.02 8.51
C PRO A 828 42.93 10.33 8.64
N PRO A 829 42.24 9.74 9.64
CA PRO A 829 40.80 9.90 9.85
C PRO A 829 40.46 11.32 10.31
N LEU A 830 39.42 11.91 9.69
CA LEU A 830 38.91 13.24 10.01
C LEU A 830 38.35 13.29 11.45
N ARG A 831 39.03 14.04 12.31
CA ARG A 831 38.48 14.58 13.56
C ARG A 831 37.56 15.76 13.23
N PHE A 832 36.44 15.85 13.95
CA PHE A 832 35.60 17.04 13.98
C PHE A 832 36.37 18.17 14.67
N GLU A 833 36.72 19.22 13.93
CA GLU A 833 37.19 20.49 14.47
C GLU A 833 36.03 21.51 14.55
N GLN A 834 36.10 22.36 15.58
CA GLN A 834 35.19 23.47 15.86
C GLN A 834 35.15 24.49 14.71
N PRO A 835 34.06 25.27 14.55
CA PRO A 835 33.96 26.30 13.52
C PRO A 835 34.87 27.51 13.84
N PRO A 836 35.48 28.16 12.83
CA PRO A 836 36.30 29.36 13.02
C PRO A 836 35.43 30.63 13.23
N PRO A 837 36.01 31.70 13.81
CA PRO A 837 35.29 32.93 14.12
C PRO A 837 34.99 33.79 12.88
N SER A 838 33.92 34.56 12.98
CA SER A 838 33.39 35.49 11.99
C SER A 838 34.27 36.74 11.82
N LEU A 839 34.53 37.14 10.58
CA LEU A 839 34.96 38.49 10.21
C LEU A 839 34.13 39.00 9.02
N GLY A 840 33.70 40.26 9.17
CA GLY A 840 32.64 40.94 8.42
C GLY A 840 32.88 41.20 6.93
N GLY A 841 31.79 41.57 6.26
CA GLY A 841 31.79 42.12 4.90
C GLY A 841 30.45 41.87 4.21
N GLY A 842 29.61 42.90 4.09
CA GLY A 842 28.20 42.76 3.71
C GLY A 842 27.92 42.69 2.22
N SER A 843 26.71 42.23 1.89
CA SER A 843 25.91 42.77 0.79
C SER A 843 24.44 42.41 1.00
N SER A 844 23.62 43.44 1.01
CA SER A 844 22.17 43.49 1.18
C SER A 844 21.42 42.77 0.06
N TYR A 845 20.42 41.97 0.40
CA TYR A 845 19.17 41.91 -0.36
C TYR A 845 18.03 41.39 0.53
N ALA A 846 17.06 42.27 0.79
CA ALA A 846 15.83 42.00 1.54
C ALA A 846 14.78 41.33 0.62
N PRO A 847 13.81 40.58 1.18
CA PRO A 847 12.77 39.91 0.41
C PRO A 847 11.67 40.90 0.00
N PRO A 848 11.03 40.77 -1.17
CA PRO A 848 9.94 41.67 -1.53
C PRO A 848 8.65 41.23 -0.82
N VAL A 849 8.01 42.22 -0.23
CA VAL A 849 6.64 42.23 0.30
C VAL A 849 5.72 42.76 -0.81
N ASP A 850 4.46 42.35 -0.75
CA ASP A 850 3.34 42.63 -1.66
C ASP A 850 3.31 44.02 -2.34
N ALA A 851 2.90 44.02 -3.61
CA ALA A 851 2.27 45.16 -4.27
C ALA A 851 1.30 44.69 -5.37
N PHE A 852 0.00 44.80 -5.06
CA PHE A 852 -1.08 44.89 -6.04
C PHE A 852 -0.99 46.24 -6.77
N ALA A 853 -1.18 46.25 -8.10
CA ALA A 853 -1.64 47.40 -8.87
C ALA A 853 -2.22 46.95 -10.23
N GLU A 854 -3.55 47.13 -10.33
CA GLU A 854 -4.34 47.65 -11.47
C GLU A 854 -3.93 47.36 -12.93
N PHE A 855 -4.82 46.65 -13.64
CA PHE A 855 -5.25 46.88 -15.04
C PHE A 855 -6.62 46.17 -15.17
N ASP A 856 -7.73 46.89 -15.05
CA ASP A 856 -8.53 47.59 -16.08
C ASP A 856 -9.54 46.66 -16.80
N GLU A 857 -10.80 47.12 -16.82
CA GLU A 857 -12.05 46.40 -17.09
C GLU A 857 -12.45 46.39 -18.58
N GLY A 858 -13.34 45.46 -18.94
CA GLY A 858 -14.06 45.34 -20.23
C GLY A 858 -13.92 43.93 -20.83
N GLU A 859 -14.94 43.10 -21.00
CA GLU A 859 -16.38 43.30 -21.19
C GLU A 859 -17.19 42.17 -20.51
N GLU A 860 -18.42 42.52 -20.19
CA GLU A 860 -19.51 41.76 -19.58
C GLU A 860 -19.98 40.58 -20.44
N ASP A 861 -20.39 39.48 -19.79
CA ASP A 861 -21.67 38.82 -20.07
C ASP A 861 -22.04 37.92 -18.88
N ASP A 862 -23.20 38.25 -18.30
CA ASP A 862 -23.83 37.70 -17.09
C ASP A 862 -24.39 36.27 -17.29
N ASP A 863 -24.36 35.48 -16.21
CA ASP A 863 -25.55 34.81 -15.63
C ASP A 863 -25.12 33.82 -14.50
N ASP A 864 -25.19 34.35 -13.27
CA ASP A 864 -25.78 33.83 -12.02
C ASP A 864 -25.48 32.41 -11.45
N ASP A 865 -24.82 32.50 -10.29
CA ASP A 865 -25.18 31.92 -8.97
C ASP A 865 -25.31 30.40 -8.78
N TYR A 866 -24.24 29.81 -8.22
CA TYR A 866 -24.27 28.94 -7.03
C TYR A 866 -22.84 28.75 -6.51
N ASP A 867 -22.33 29.69 -5.71
CA ASP A 867 -21.05 29.51 -5.01
C ASP A 867 -21.08 30.17 -3.62
N GLU A 868 -21.67 29.47 -2.65
CA GLU A 868 -21.37 29.68 -1.24
C GLU A 868 -21.51 28.34 -0.49
N LEU A 869 -20.40 27.89 0.14
CA LEU A 869 -20.18 26.68 0.98
C LEU A 869 -19.29 25.57 0.36
N ALA A 870 -18.03 25.86 0.04
CA ALA A 870 -17.00 24.83 -0.06
C ALA A 870 -15.56 25.35 0.15
N ALA A 871 -15.21 25.72 1.38
CA ALA A 871 -13.83 26.00 1.76
C ALA A 871 -13.42 25.26 3.04
N VAL A 872 -13.32 23.92 3.02
CA VAL A 872 -12.54 23.16 4.01
C VAL A 872 -11.96 21.87 3.40
N GLU A 873 -10.93 21.99 2.57
CA GLU A 873 -9.89 20.96 2.46
C GLU A 873 -8.54 21.67 2.33
N GLY A 874 -7.79 21.71 3.44
CA GLY A 874 -6.48 22.37 3.52
C GLY A 874 -6.43 23.60 4.45
N GLY A 875 -7.04 23.52 5.64
CA GLY A 875 -6.95 24.60 6.63
C GLY A 875 -5.81 24.39 7.61
N ILE A 876 -4.74 25.19 7.49
CA ILE A 876 -3.95 25.59 8.67
C ILE A 876 -4.92 26.33 9.59
N TRP A 877 -5.23 25.75 10.74
CA TRP A 877 -5.94 26.46 11.80
C TRP A 877 -5.07 27.65 12.24
N ARG A 878 -5.55 28.88 12.02
CA ARG A 878 -4.93 30.05 12.65
C ARG A 878 -5.28 30.02 14.14
N VAL A 879 -4.29 29.72 14.97
CA VAL A 879 -4.34 29.95 16.42
C VAL A 879 -4.54 31.45 16.63
N PRO A 880 -5.42 31.91 17.53
CA PRO A 880 -5.49 33.33 17.91
C PRO A 880 -4.09 33.79 18.34
N ALA A 881 -3.63 34.92 17.81
CA ALA A 881 -2.31 35.46 18.11
C ALA A 881 -2.11 35.61 19.63
N ALA A 882 -1.36 34.70 20.23
CA ALA A 882 -0.87 34.86 21.58
C ALA A 882 0.40 35.71 21.52
N VAL A 883 0.38 36.76 22.34
CA VAL A 883 1.43 37.73 22.70
C VAL A 883 2.85 37.18 22.56
N PRO A 884 3.81 37.91 21.95
CA PRO A 884 5.14 37.40 21.67
C PRO A 884 5.93 37.19 22.97
N GLY A 885 6.28 35.94 23.23
CA GLY A 885 7.18 35.54 24.31
C GLY A 885 7.98 34.31 23.92
N ARG A 886 9.00 34.47 23.07
CA ARG A 886 10.11 33.53 22.93
C ARG A 886 11.33 34.15 23.62
N ALA A 887 11.89 33.46 24.60
CA ALA A 887 13.28 33.62 25.00
C ALA A 887 13.78 32.23 25.43
N ALA A 888 14.68 31.65 24.64
CA ALA A 888 16.10 31.62 24.97
C ALA A 888 16.40 30.64 26.11
N VAL A 889 16.53 29.36 25.76
CA VAL A 889 17.17 28.35 26.62
C VAL A 889 18.61 28.24 26.14
N ALA A 890 19.52 29.00 26.78
CA ALA A 890 20.89 28.54 27.05
C ALA A 890 21.73 29.49 27.95
N ASP A 891 21.66 30.82 27.84
CA ASP A 891 22.84 31.62 28.25
C ASP A 891 22.71 32.69 29.35
N TYR A 892 21.61 32.82 30.09
CA TYR A 892 21.42 33.98 30.99
C TYR A 892 21.35 33.70 32.51
N VAL A 893 22.07 32.70 33.04
CA VAL A 893 22.25 32.51 34.51
C VAL A 893 23.71 32.69 34.94
N ARG A 894 24.53 33.38 34.15
CA ARG A 894 25.84 33.85 34.61
C ARG A 894 25.92 35.37 34.46
N ASN A 895 25.86 36.02 35.61
CA ASN A 895 26.29 37.39 35.92
C ASN A 895 25.18 38.42 36.15
N ASN A 896 25.10 38.80 37.42
CA ASN A 896 24.90 40.15 37.96
C ASN A 896 23.49 40.63 38.33
N SER A 897 23.23 40.50 39.64
CA SER A 897 23.09 41.61 40.62
C SER A 897 22.16 42.80 40.30
N ALA A 898 21.09 42.87 41.11
CA ALA A 898 20.24 43.98 41.55
C ALA A 898 20.87 45.41 41.66
N PRO A 899 20.12 46.49 42.03
CA PRO A 899 18.69 46.84 41.82
C PRO A 899 18.48 48.34 41.44
N GLU A 900 17.19 48.77 41.45
CA GLU A 900 16.66 50.09 41.86
C GLU A 900 16.30 51.20 40.81
N ARG A 901 15.02 51.64 40.95
CA ARG A 901 14.47 53.02 41.03
C ARG A 901 13.53 53.59 39.93
N ASP A 902 12.44 54.15 40.49
CA ASP A 902 11.61 55.33 40.16
C ASP A 902 10.83 55.34 38.83
N ALA A 903 9.49 55.32 38.81
CA ALA A 903 8.48 56.32 39.24
C ALA A 903 8.17 57.41 38.18
N PHE A 904 6.91 57.89 38.20
CA PHE A 904 6.17 58.82 37.31
C PHE A 904 5.36 58.15 36.18
N ALA A 905 4.02 58.13 36.13
CA ALA A 905 2.90 59.02 36.47
C ALA A 905 2.37 59.90 35.32
N ILE A 906 1.17 59.52 34.86
CA ILE A 906 -0.03 60.34 34.53
C ILE A 906 -0.17 61.04 33.14
N SER A 907 -1.43 60.91 32.65
CA SER A 907 -2.23 61.71 31.70
C SER A 907 -2.38 61.08 30.31
N GLY A 908 -3.55 60.98 29.69
CA GLY A 908 -4.90 61.48 29.98
C GLY A 908 -5.66 61.66 28.65
N GLY A 909 -6.98 61.48 28.66
CA GLY A 909 -7.92 61.82 27.55
C GLY A 909 -8.30 60.62 26.67
N ASP A 910 -9.55 60.12 26.76
CA ASP A 910 -10.76 60.55 25.99
C ASP A 910 -10.65 60.17 24.50
N THR A 911 -11.59 59.55 23.80
CA THR A 911 -13.06 59.38 23.94
C THR A 911 -13.53 58.32 22.93
N SER A 912 -14.55 57.55 23.31
CA SER A 912 -15.62 56.92 22.51
C SER A 912 -15.41 56.59 21.01
N SER A 913 -15.50 55.30 20.67
CA SER A 913 -16.60 54.68 19.89
C SER A 913 -16.49 53.17 19.96
#